data_AF-A0A5C6NW95-F1
#
_entry.id   AF-A0A5C6NW95-F1
#
_cell.length_a   1.000
_cell.length_b   1.000
_cell.length_c   1.000
_cell.angle_alpha   90.00
_cell.angle_beta   90.00
_cell.angle_gamma   90.00
#
_symmetry.space_group_name_H-M   'P 1'
#
loop_
_entity.id
_entity.type
_entity.pdbx_description
1 polymer ?
#
loop_
_entity_poly.entity_id
_entity_poly.type
_entity_poly.pdbx_seq_one_letter_code
_entity_poly.pdbx_strand_id
1 'polypeptide(L)'
;MSGPRTVICLLRNDLRLFDNELFHWAQRNADHIVPLYCFDPRHYMGTYHYNLPKTGPFRLRFLLESIKDLRNTLLNKGSNLIVRRGKPEEVVASLIKQLGSVSTVAFHEEVTSEELDVEKRVKDVCAQMKVNVHTCWGSTLYHRDDLPFHHISRLPDVYTQFRKAVESQCRVRPVFPPPEHLKPLPQGLEEGTILTAEDLEQKEPVADPRSAFPCSGGESQALARLKHYFWDTDAVAVYKETRNGLIGVDYSTKFSPWLALGCISPRYIYHQIKQYESERTANQSTYWVIFELLWRDYFRFVAVKYGTKLFQVNGLQDKSVSWRKDMKLFNAWKEGKTGVPFVDANMRELATTGFMSNRGRQNVASFLTKDLGLDWRMGAEWFEYLLVDHDVCSNYGNWLYSAGIGNDPRENRKFNMIKQGLDYDNNGEYVRLWVPELQRIMGADVHTPWTLSSAMLSHAHVSLGETYPTPIVIAPEWSRHFNKKMTDLSRVPLLALNMGFRKKLGLYLNPRNAVAADWMALAEAMGFTYLEIKNYESAGNPTVKVLEDWQARSTDATVGKLLSILSEVERNDVLEDLQPMIDEDVRRYCERSNRDPEPPLQVNQVDSCFHRTLDRVGLTLYDDPEGTPELFHAFICYCQSDFGFVQEMIRELEQTDFKLKLCVFDRDVLPGSCVWTITSELIEKRCKRMVVVISDEYLDSEACDFQTKFALSLSPGARNKRLIPVKYKSMSKPFPSILRFLTLCDYTRPCTQAWFWKRLAKALSLP
;
A
#
# COMPACT_ATOMS: atom_id res chain seq x y z
N MET A 1 40.65 -31.28 -37.95
CA MET A 1 39.59 -31.51 -36.94
C MET A 1 39.66 -30.34 -35.98
N SER A 2 38.59 -29.54 -35.82
CA SER A 2 38.59 -28.52 -34.75
C SER A 2 38.61 -29.24 -33.41
N GLY A 3 39.45 -28.81 -32.47
CA GLY A 3 39.48 -29.38 -31.11
C GLY A 3 38.12 -29.26 -30.39
N PRO A 4 37.94 -29.96 -29.26
CA PRO A 4 36.70 -29.92 -28.49
C PRO A 4 36.36 -28.49 -28.07
N ARG A 5 35.09 -28.09 -28.25
CA ARG A 5 34.61 -26.75 -27.94
C ARG A 5 34.24 -26.64 -26.48
N THR A 6 35.05 -25.91 -25.72
CA THR A 6 34.72 -25.57 -24.32
C THR A 6 34.01 -24.22 -24.25
N VAL A 7 32.94 -24.13 -23.47
CA VAL A 7 32.23 -22.89 -23.15
C VAL A 7 32.26 -22.64 -21.65
N ILE A 8 32.73 -21.46 -21.23
CA ILE A 8 32.63 -21.01 -19.84
C ILE A 8 31.29 -20.28 -19.68
N CYS A 9 30.43 -20.77 -18.79
CA CYS A 9 29.18 -20.11 -18.41
C CYS A 9 29.41 -19.35 -17.09
N LEU A 10 29.67 -18.04 -17.18
CA LEU A 10 29.89 -17.19 -16.01
C LEU A 10 28.54 -16.80 -15.39
N LEU A 11 28.25 -17.37 -14.24
CA LEU A 11 27.04 -17.13 -13.46
C LEU A 11 27.25 -15.99 -12.46
N ARG A 12 26.20 -15.20 -12.26
CA ARG A 12 26.13 -14.09 -11.30
C ARG A 12 24.78 -14.14 -10.57
N ASN A 13 23.81 -13.35 -11.00
CA ASN A 13 22.45 -13.28 -10.41
C ASN A 13 21.45 -14.15 -11.19
N ASP A 14 21.89 -15.34 -11.59
CA ASP A 14 21.18 -16.32 -12.39
C ASP A 14 21.45 -17.74 -11.90
N LEU A 15 21.48 -17.90 -10.57
CA LEU A 15 21.86 -19.13 -9.84
C LEU A 15 20.78 -20.22 -9.90
N ARG A 16 20.44 -20.66 -11.11
CA ARG A 16 19.43 -21.70 -11.41
C ARG A 16 19.78 -22.47 -12.68
N LEU A 17 19.31 -23.70 -12.79
CA LEU A 17 19.36 -24.47 -14.02
C LEU A 17 18.07 -24.32 -14.84
N PHE A 18 16.91 -24.22 -14.18
CA PHE A 18 15.60 -24.12 -14.81
C PHE A 18 15.40 -22.76 -15.48
N ASP A 19 14.81 -22.76 -16.68
CA ASP A 19 14.59 -21.54 -17.47
C ASP A 19 15.84 -20.63 -17.57
N ASN A 20 16.98 -21.26 -17.83
CA ASN A 20 18.26 -20.60 -17.99
C ASN A 20 18.74 -20.72 -19.45
N GLU A 21 18.61 -19.61 -20.19
CA GLU A 21 18.96 -19.53 -21.61
C GLU A 21 20.44 -19.80 -21.85
N LEU A 22 21.30 -19.39 -20.91
CA LEU A 22 22.74 -19.60 -20.97
C LEU A 22 23.08 -21.09 -21.08
N PHE A 23 22.53 -21.91 -20.18
CA PHE A 23 22.75 -23.36 -20.21
C PHE A 23 22.11 -24.02 -21.42
N HIS A 24 20.90 -23.60 -21.79
CA HIS A 24 20.22 -24.12 -22.96
C HIS A 24 20.97 -23.84 -24.27
N TRP A 25 21.56 -22.65 -24.41
CA TRP A 25 22.43 -22.29 -25.52
C TRP A 25 23.75 -23.07 -25.48
N ALA A 26 24.41 -23.14 -24.32
CA ALA A 26 25.69 -23.83 -24.18
C ALA A 26 25.58 -25.34 -24.50
N GLN A 27 24.49 -25.99 -24.09
CA GLN A 27 24.22 -27.40 -24.37
C GLN A 27 24.21 -27.75 -25.86
N ARG A 28 23.87 -26.77 -26.72
CA ARG A 28 23.82 -26.93 -28.19
C ARG A 28 25.13 -26.58 -28.89
N ASN A 29 25.99 -25.79 -28.24
CA ASN A 29 27.14 -25.17 -28.89
C ASN A 29 28.49 -25.64 -28.33
N ALA A 30 28.49 -26.41 -27.25
CA ALA A 30 29.69 -26.86 -26.56
C ALA A 30 29.80 -28.40 -26.48
N ASP A 31 31.03 -28.89 -26.51
CA ASP A 31 31.38 -30.27 -26.14
C ASP A 31 31.59 -30.37 -24.61
N HIS A 32 32.15 -29.30 -24.02
CA HIS A 32 32.33 -29.14 -22.58
C HIS A 32 31.74 -27.82 -22.08
N ILE A 33 30.98 -27.87 -20.98
CA ILE A 33 30.43 -26.69 -20.32
C ILE A 33 31.12 -26.52 -18.98
N VAL A 34 31.61 -25.32 -18.70
CA VAL A 34 32.23 -24.93 -17.43
C VAL A 34 31.34 -23.89 -16.76
N PRO A 35 30.40 -24.31 -15.89
CA PRO A 35 29.66 -23.40 -15.03
C PRO A 35 30.63 -22.77 -14.02
N LEU A 36 30.74 -21.45 -14.02
CA LEU A 36 31.69 -20.70 -13.20
C LEU A 36 30.95 -19.68 -12.34
N TYR A 37 31.23 -19.68 -11.04
CA TYR A 37 30.84 -18.60 -10.13
C TYR A 37 32.09 -18.01 -9.46
N CYS A 38 32.15 -16.67 -9.40
CA CYS A 38 33.26 -15.94 -8.80
C CYS A 38 32.79 -15.14 -7.58
N PHE A 39 33.37 -15.40 -6.42
CA PHE A 39 33.30 -14.50 -5.27
C PHE A 39 34.15 -13.26 -5.54
N ASP A 40 33.51 -12.22 -6.05
CA ASP A 40 34.15 -10.94 -6.37
C ASP A 40 34.46 -10.17 -5.08
N PRO A 41 35.74 -9.87 -4.78
CA PRO A 41 36.11 -9.13 -3.58
C PRO A 41 35.45 -7.74 -3.49
N ARG A 42 35.06 -7.13 -4.61
CA ARG A 42 34.40 -5.82 -4.65
C ARG A 42 33.03 -5.82 -3.99
N HIS A 43 32.35 -6.97 -3.91
CA HIS A 43 31.04 -7.10 -3.25
C HIS A 43 31.13 -7.06 -1.72
N TYR A 44 32.34 -7.15 -1.17
CA TYR A 44 32.63 -7.17 0.27
C TYR A 44 33.43 -5.95 0.73
N MET A 45 33.57 -4.95 -0.15
CA MET A 45 34.11 -3.63 0.17
C MET A 45 32.99 -2.71 0.69
N GLY A 46 33.29 -1.42 0.86
CA GLY A 46 32.29 -0.42 1.21
C GLY A 46 31.40 0.00 0.02
N THR A 47 30.19 0.44 0.33
CA THR A 47 29.26 1.11 -0.60
C THR A 47 29.83 2.44 -1.08
N TYR A 48 29.35 2.92 -2.22
CA TYR A 48 30.01 4.00 -2.96
C TYR A 48 29.98 5.36 -2.25
N HIS A 49 28.85 5.77 -1.66
CA HIS A 49 28.71 7.12 -1.09
C HIS A 49 29.02 7.21 0.40
N TYR A 50 28.65 6.21 1.19
CA TYR A 50 28.80 6.25 2.65
C TYR A 50 29.73 5.18 3.21
N ASN A 51 30.34 4.35 2.35
CA ASN A 51 31.30 3.32 2.75
C ASN A 51 30.74 2.38 3.84
N LEU A 52 29.43 2.11 3.78
CA LEU A 52 28.78 1.07 4.58
C LEU A 52 29.24 -0.29 4.04
N PRO A 53 29.26 -1.37 4.83
CA PRO A 53 29.59 -2.67 4.25
C PRO A 53 28.57 -3.01 3.15
N LYS A 54 29.04 -3.53 2.02
CA LYS A 54 28.18 -3.67 0.84
C LYS A 54 27.27 -4.89 0.86
N THR A 55 27.78 -6.04 1.29
CA THR A 55 27.01 -7.27 1.46
C THR A 55 26.95 -7.67 2.92
N GLY A 56 25.75 -7.73 3.48
CA GLY A 56 25.52 -8.14 4.86
C GLY A 56 25.35 -9.64 5.07
N PRO A 57 25.31 -10.07 6.34
CA PRO A 57 25.38 -11.48 6.71
C PRO A 57 24.18 -12.29 6.21
N PHE A 58 22.99 -11.69 6.17
CA PHE A 58 21.77 -12.36 5.69
C PHE A 58 21.85 -12.72 4.22
N ARG A 59 22.25 -11.75 3.37
CA ARG A 59 22.41 -11.97 1.94
C ARG A 59 23.59 -12.88 1.64
N LEU A 60 24.69 -12.75 2.39
CA LEU A 60 25.83 -13.65 2.24
C LEU A 60 25.44 -15.10 2.54
N ARG A 61 24.79 -15.38 3.68
CA ARG A 61 24.30 -16.73 4.01
C ARG A 61 23.42 -17.29 2.89
N PHE A 62 22.44 -16.50 2.45
CA PHE A 62 21.51 -16.89 1.38
C PHE A 62 22.23 -17.15 0.03
N LEU A 63 23.26 -16.38 -0.29
CA LEU A 63 24.10 -16.58 -1.46
C LEU A 63 24.92 -17.88 -1.36
N LEU A 64 25.57 -18.14 -0.22
CA LEU A 64 26.34 -19.36 0.01
C LEU A 64 25.46 -20.60 -0.10
N GLU A 65 24.27 -20.57 0.48
CA GLU A 65 23.26 -21.63 0.34
C GLU A 65 22.85 -21.82 -1.13
N SER A 66 22.63 -20.73 -1.86
CA SER A 66 22.24 -20.79 -3.28
C SER A 66 23.32 -21.41 -4.17
N ILE A 67 24.60 -21.09 -3.92
CA ILE A 67 25.75 -21.65 -4.63
C ILE A 67 25.89 -23.14 -4.32
N LYS A 68 25.71 -23.54 -3.05
CA LYS A 68 25.72 -24.96 -2.64
C LYS A 68 24.61 -25.75 -3.32
N ASP A 69 23.38 -25.22 -3.33
CA ASP A 69 22.23 -25.85 -3.99
C ASP A 69 22.45 -26.00 -5.51
N LEU A 70 22.95 -24.95 -6.17
CA LEU A 70 23.25 -25.01 -7.60
C LEU A 70 24.37 -26.02 -7.90
N ARG A 71 25.43 -26.08 -7.09
CA ARG A 71 26.49 -27.09 -7.24
C ARG A 71 25.91 -28.50 -7.18
N ASN A 72 25.09 -28.79 -6.17
CA ASN A 72 24.45 -30.08 -6.01
C ASN A 72 23.52 -30.40 -7.20
N THR A 73 22.76 -29.41 -7.68
CA THR A 73 21.90 -29.55 -8.85
C THR A 73 22.71 -29.90 -10.11
N LEU A 74 23.85 -29.25 -10.33
CA LEU A 74 24.71 -29.52 -11.48
C LEU A 74 25.43 -30.87 -11.37
N LEU A 75 25.85 -31.29 -10.16
CA LEU A 75 26.40 -32.63 -9.90
C LEU A 75 25.39 -33.73 -10.25
N ASN A 76 24.14 -33.58 -9.83
CA ASN A 76 23.05 -34.51 -10.16
C ASN A 76 22.75 -34.58 -11.66
N LYS A 77 23.20 -33.59 -12.44
CA LYS A 77 23.05 -33.50 -13.90
C LYS A 77 24.30 -33.91 -14.67
N GLY A 78 25.31 -34.47 -14.00
CA GLY A 78 26.54 -34.96 -14.64
C GLY A 78 27.58 -33.88 -14.95
N SER A 79 27.45 -32.70 -14.33
CA SER A 79 28.41 -31.59 -14.42
C SER A 79 28.85 -31.17 -13.01
N ASN A 80 29.35 -29.95 -12.83
CA ASN A 80 29.67 -29.38 -11.51
C ASN A 80 29.72 -27.84 -11.59
N LEU A 81 29.75 -27.15 -10.45
CA LEU A 81 29.95 -25.70 -10.36
C LEU A 81 31.39 -25.37 -9.95
N ILE A 82 32.14 -24.77 -10.87
CA ILE A 82 33.47 -24.24 -10.59
C ILE A 82 33.33 -22.94 -9.80
N VAL A 83 33.93 -22.89 -8.62
CA VAL A 83 33.91 -21.74 -7.73
C VAL A 83 35.32 -21.20 -7.57
N ARG A 84 35.46 -19.88 -7.68
CA ARG A 84 36.72 -19.16 -7.49
C ARG A 84 36.50 -17.89 -6.66
N ARG A 85 37.56 -17.44 -5.99
CA ARG A 85 37.62 -16.11 -5.36
C ARG A 85 38.50 -15.21 -6.21
N GLY A 86 38.02 -14.01 -6.54
CA GLY A 86 38.74 -13.07 -7.38
C GLY A 86 37.80 -12.29 -8.31
N LYS A 87 38.35 -11.28 -8.97
CA LYS A 87 37.58 -10.51 -9.96
C LYS A 87 37.24 -11.39 -11.16
N PRO A 88 35.97 -11.43 -11.64
CA PRO A 88 35.56 -12.29 -12.74
C PRO A 88 36.45 -12.17 -13.98
N GLU A 89 36.86 -10.97 -14.36
CA GLU A 89 37.74 -10.73 -15.50
C GLU A 89 39.13 -11.39 -15.36
N GLU A 90 39.70 -11.39 -14.15
CA GLU A 90 41.00 -12.00 -13.85
C GLU A 90 40.89 -13.54 -13.79
N VAL A 91 39.81 -14.04 -13.19
CA VAL A 91 39.52 -15.48 -13.10
C VAL A 91 39.23 -16.08 -14.47
N VAL A 92 38.42 -15.41 -15.30
CA VAL A 92 38.12 -15.85 -16.67
C VAL A 92 39.41 -15.89 -17.49
N ALA A 93 40.26 -14.87 -17.41
CA ALA A 93 41.56 -14.87 -18.09
C ALA A 93 42.42 -16.08 -17.69
N SER A 94 42.48 -16.39 -16.39
CA SER A 94 43.22 -17.54 -15.87
C SER A 94 42.67 -18.87 -16.39
N LEU A 95 41.34 -19.06 -16.37
CA LEU A 95 40.70 -20.27 -16.86
C LEU A 95 40.85 -20.47 -18.37
N ILE A 96 40.78 -19.41 -19.17
CA ILE A 96 41.05 -19.51 -20.61
C ILE A 96 42.48 -20.01 -20.85
N LYS A 97 43.47 -19.49 -20.10
CA LYS A 97 44.87 -19.95 -20.19
C LYS A 97 45.03 -21.41 -19.76
N GLN A 98 44.39 -21.80 -18.66
CA GLN A 98 44.46 -23.15 -18.12
C GLN A 98 43.86 -24.19 -19.07
N LEU A 99 42.71 -23.88 -19.68
CA LEU A 99 41.97 -24.82 -20.52
C LEU A 99 42.49 -24.87 -21.97
N GLY A 100 43.14 -23.80 -22.44
CA GLY A 100 43.77 -23.70 -23.77
C GLY A 100 42.84 -23.77 -24.99
N SER A 101 41.60 -24.25 -24.82
CA SER A 101 40.63 -24.59 -25.87
C SER A 101 39.24 -23.99 -25.64
N VAL A 102 39.18 -22.83 -24.97
CA VAL A 102 37.92 -22.11 -24.72
C VAL A 102 37.46 -21.42 -25.99
N SER A 103 36.27 -21.77 -26.46
CA SER A 103 35.66 -21.20 -27.67
C SER A 103 34.84 -19.94 -27.38
N THR A 104 34.12 -19.93 -26.26
CA THR A 104 33.20 -18.85 -25.88
C THR A 104 33.14 -18.69 -24.37
N VAL A 105 33.05 -17.44 -23.90
CA VAL A 105 32.59 -17.10 -22.56
C VAL A 105 31.17 -16.55 -22.68
N ALA A 106 30.24 -17.13 -21.93
CA ALA A 106 28.83 -16.80 -22.02
C ALA A 106 28.26 -16.39 -20.64
N PHE A 107 27.40 -15.38 -20.60
CA PHE A 107 26.78 -14.88 -19.36
C PHE A 107 25.46 -14.13 -19.60
N HIS A 108 24.63 -14.01 -18.56
CA HIS A 108 23.45 -13.13 -18.59
C HIS A 108 23.84 -11.65 -18.48
N GLU A 109 23.17 -10.77 -19.22
CA GLU A 109 23.37 -9.31 -19.18
C GLU A 109 22.82 -8.69 -17.89
N GLU A 110 23.56 -7.71 -17.36
CA GLU A 110 23.16 -6.80 -16.29
C GLU A 110 23.09 -5.35 -16.80
N VAL A 111 22.57 -4.44 -15.97
CA VAL A 111 22.16 -3.10 -16.44
C VAL A 111 22.75 -1.93 -15.64
N THR A 112 23.38 -2.21 -14.51
CA THR A 112 23.91 -1.21 -13.58
C THR A 112 25.43 -1.06 -13.70
N SER A 113 25.95 0.09 -13.32
CA SER A 113 27.30 0.53 -13.68
C SER A 113 28.41 -0.42 -13.24
N GLU A 114 28.32 -0.99 -12.04
CA GLU A 114 29.35 -1.88 -11.52
C GLU A 114 29.37 -3.22 -12.26
N GLU A 115 28.21 -3.80 -12.53
CA GLU A 115 28.07 -5.03 -13.29
C GLU A 115 28.46 -4.85 -14.75
N LEU A 116 28.07 -3.72 -15.37
CA LEU A 116 28.46 -3.37 -16.75
C LEU A 116 29.98 -3.18 -16.88
N ASP A 117 30.62 -2.61 -15.84
CA ASP A 117 32.06 -2.47 -15.77
C ASP A 117 32.78 -3.83 -15.72
N VAL A 118 32.22 -4.80 -14.99
CA VAL A 118 32.72 -6.19 -14.98
C VAL A 118 32.54 -6.84 -16.35
N GLU A 119 31.35 -6.74 -16.95
CA GLU A 119 31.10 -7.30 -18.28
C GLU A 119 32.03 -6.73 -19.34
N LYS A 120 32.27 -5.41 -19.30
CA LYS A 120 33.21 -4.75 -20.20
C LYS A 120 34.61 -5.34 -20.05
N ARG A 121 35.11 -5.48 -18.81
CA ARG A 121 36.43 -6.07 -18.57
C ARG A 121 36.53 -7.54 -18.97
N VAL A 122 35.48 -8.33 -18.78
CA VAL A 122 35.40 -9.71 -19.27
C VAL A 122 35.44 -9.75 -20.81
N LYS A 123 34.68 -8.87 -21.48
CA LYS A 123 34.69 -8.74 -22.95
C LYS A 123 36.09 -8.35 -23.47
N ASP A 124 36.76 -7.41 -22.80
CA ASP A 124 38.12 -6.98 -23.15
C ASP A 124 39.13 -8.14 -23.03
N VAL A 125 39.05 -8.92 -21.94
CA VAL A 125 39.87 -10.15 -21.75
C VAL A 125 39.60 -11.16 -22.87
N CYS A 126 38.34 -11.43 -23.19
CA CYS A 126 37.98 -12.39 -24.23
C CYS A 126 38.49 -11.95 -25.60
N ALA A 127 38.38 -10.65 -25.93
CA ALA A 127 38.89 -10.08 -27.18
C ALA A 127 40.42 -10.23 -27.29
N GLN A 128 41.16 -9.92 -26.21
CA GLN A 128 42.62 -10.08 -26.17
C GLN A 128 43.05 -11.54 -26.37
N MET A 129 42.26 -12.48 -25.85
CA MET A 129 42.53 -13.92 -25.92
C MET A 129 41.88 -14.61 -27.13
N LYS A 130 41.23 -13.85 -28.03
CA LYS A 130 40.53 -14.35 -29.22
C LYS A 130 39.45 -15.39 -28.90
N VAL A 131 38.74 -15.21 -27.79
CA VAL A 131 37.60 -16.03 -27.34
C VAL A 131 36.31 -15.25 -27.62
N ASN A 132 35.29 -15.95 -28.14
CA ASN A 132 34.00 -15.31 -28.41
C ASN A 132 33.27 -14.96 -27.10
N VAL A 133 32.36 -13.98 -27.17
CA VAL A 133 31.43 -13.69 -26.06
C VAL A 133 30.00 -13.90 -26.53
N HIS A 134 29.22 -14.59 -25.70
CA HIS A 134 27.78 -14.74 -25.90
C HIS A 134 27.03 -14.18 -24.69
N THR A 135 25.99 -13.39 -24.93
CA THR A 135 25.18 -12.80 -23.86
C THR A 135 23.71 -13.16 -24.02
N CYS A 136 23.01 -13.33 -22.90
CA CYS A 136 21.57 -13.58 -22.90
C CYS A 136 20.84 -12.59 -21.98
N TRP A 137 19.60 -12.27 -22.30
CA TRP A 137 18.73 -11.46 -21.45
C TRP A 137 17.69 -12.36 -20.76
N GLY A 138 17.92 -12.69 -19.48
CA GLY A 138 17.11 -13.68 -18.75
C GLY A 138 16.62 -13.23 -17.38
N SER A 139 16.73 -11.94 -17.06
CA SER A 139 16.42 -11.41 -15.72
C SER A 139 14.99 -10.88 -15.57
N THR A 140 14.27 -10.57 -16.65
CA THR A 140 12.92 -9.96 -16.63
C THR A 140 11.82 -10.92 -17.08
N LEU A 141 10.56 -10.59 -16.75
CA LEU A 141 9.37 -11.30 -17.22
C LEU A 141 9.17 -11.09 -18.74
N TYR A 142 9.14 -9.83 -19.18
CA TYR A 142 9.12 -9.49 -20.60
C TYR A 142 10.55 -9.32 -21.10
N HIS A 143 10.89 -10.01 -22.19
CA HIS A 143 12.20 -9.90 -22.80
C HIS A 143 12.39 -8.49 -23.39
N ARG A 144 13.60 -7.92 -23.29
CA ARG A 144 13.91 -6.56 -23.77
C ARG A 144 13.48 -6.34 -25.23
N ASP A 145 13.76 -7.33 -26.08
CA ASP A 145 13.49 -7.23 -27.52
C ASP A 145 12.01 -7.40 -27.88
N ASP A 146 11.15 -7.81 -26.95
CA ASP A 146 9.71 -7.95 -27.17
C ASP A 146 8.93 -6.72 -26.71
N LEU A 147 9.60 -5.69 -26.18
CA LEU A 147 8.96 -4.48 -25.69
C LEU A 147 8.38 -3.65 -26.85
N PRO A 148 7.24 -2.95 -26.64
CA PRO A 148 6.57 -2.21 -27.69
C PRO A 148 7.25 -0.86 -28.01
N PHE A 149 8.33 -0.53 -27.29
CA PHE A 149 9.14 0.65 -27.49
C PHE A 149 10.52 0.23 -28.03
N HIS A 150 10.68 0.28 -29.35
CA HIS A 150 11.89 -0.14 -30.08
C HIS A 150 13.20 0.53 -29.62
N HIS A 151 13.12 1.65 -28.91
CA HIS A 151 14.29 2.31 -28.33
C HIS A 151 14.04 2.62 -26.85
N ILE A 152 15.03 2.35 -26.00
CA ILE A 152 14.88 2.46 -24.54
C ILE A 152 14.51 3.88 -24.08
N SER A 153 14.91 4.92 -24.81
CA SER A 153 14.51 6.30 -24.51
C SER A 153 13.00 6.53 -24.56
N ARG A 154 12.26 5.68 -25.28
CA ARG A 154 10.79 5.70 -25.38
C ARG A 154 10.10 4.86 -24.30
N LEU A 155 10.84 4.22 -23.40
CA LEU A 155 10.26 3.60 -22.21
C LEU A 155 9.45 4.67 -21.44
N PRO A 156 8.16 4.41 -21.14
CA PRO A 156 7.33 5.37 -20.43
C PRO A 156 7.86 5.66 -19.03
N ASP A 157 7.85 6.92 -18.63
CA ASP A 157 8.27 7.32 -17.29
C ASP A 157 7.22 7.02 -16.24
N VAL A 158 5.96 6.85 -16.59
CA VAL A 158 4.92 6.47 -15.62
C VAL A 158 4.70 4.96 -15.69
N TYR A 159 4.84 4.26 -14.55
CA TYR A 159 4.64 2.80 -14.46
C TYR A 159 3.32 2.33 -15.11
N THR A 160 2.22 3.03 -14.86
CA THR A 160 0.91 2.64 -15.42
C THR A 160 0.89 2.67 -16.94
N GLN A 161 1.64 3.57 -17.58
CA GLN A 161 1.78 3.61 -19.04
C GLN A 161 2.64 2.44 -19.54
N PHE A 162 3.76 2.16 -18.87
CA PHE A 162 4.59 0.98 -19.16
C PHE A 162 3.76 -0.31 -19.06
N ARG A 163 3.08 -0.52 -17.94
CA ARG A 163 2.24 -1.70 -17.68
C ARG A 163 1.19 -1.89 -18.77
N LYS A 164 0.39 -0.85 -19.07
CA LYS A 164 -0.65 -0.92 -20.10
C LYS A 164 -0.06 -1.26 -21.48
N ALA A 165 1.11 -0.71 -21.82
CA ALA A 165 1.77 -0.99 -23.10
C ALA A 165 2.23 -2.45 -23.18
N VAL A 166 2.94 -2.96 -22.18
CA VAL A 166 3.46 -4.34 -22.22
C VAL A 166 2.35 -5.38 -22.10
N GLU A 167 1.32 -5.15 -21.27
CA GLU A 167 0.19 -6.08 -21.15
C GLU A 167 -0.65 -6.19 -22.43
N SER A 168 -0.72 -5.12 -23.23
CA SER A 168 -1.50 -5.10 -24.48
C SER A 168 -0.73 -5.60 -25.70
N GLN A 169 0.60 -5.44 -25.73
CA GLN A 169 1.39 -5.63 -26.94
C GLN A 169 2.49 -6.70 -26.81
N CYS A 170 2.85 -7.13 -25.60
CA CYS A 170 3.88 -8.13 -25.39
C CYS A 170 3.29 -9.50 -25.03
N ARG A 171 4.13 -10.53 -25.16
CA ARG A 171 3.84 -11.86 -24.66
C ARG A 171 5.00 -12.35 -23.82
N VAL A 172 4.69 -13.03 -22.72
CA VAL A 172 5.71 -13.71 -21.92
C VAL A 172 6.21 -14.92 -22.71
N ARG A 173 7.53 -14.98 -22.94
CA ARG A 173 8.16 -16.10 -23.66
C ARG A 173 7.94 -17.43 -22.89
N PRO A 174 7.88 -18.57 -23.59
CA PRO A 174 7.88 -19.87 -22.94
C PRO A 174 9.17 -20.08 -22.14
N VAL A 175 9.11 -20.91 -21.09
CA VAL A 175 10.29 -21.29 -20.32
C VAL A 175 11.17 -22.27 -21.10
N PHE A 176 12.49 -22.19 -20.89
CA PHE A 176 13.40 -23.22 -21.40
C PHE A 176 13.31 -24.49 -20.55
N PRO A 177 13.18 -25.68 -21.16
CA PRO A 177 13.18 -26.93 -20.42
C PRO A 177 14.56 -27.18 -19.81
N PRO A 178 14.64 -27.69 -18.56
CA PRO A 178 15.91 -28.08 -17.96
C PRO A 178 16.49 -29.30 -18.73
N PRO A 179 17.81 -29.37 -18.95
CA PRO A 179 18.40 -30.55 -19.58
C PRO A 179 18.30 -31.77 -18.65
N GLU A 180 18.13 -32.96 -19.24
CA GLU A 180 18.21 -34.24 -18.50
C GLU A 180 19.62 -34.43 -17.92
N HIS A 181 20.64 -34.18 -18.75
CA HIS A 181 22.05 -34.14 -18.39
C HIS A 181 22.72 -32.91 -19.01
N LEU A 182 23.57 -32.24 -18.24
CA LEU A 182 24.40 -31.15 -18.74
C LEU A 182 25.70 -31.72 -19.32
N LYS A 183 26.25 -31.09 -20.37
CA LYS A 183 27.57 -31.50 -20.90
C LYS A 183 28.64 -31.45 -19.79
N PRO A 184 29.59 -32.40 -19.79
CA PRO A 184 30.54 -32.55 -18.70
C PRO A 184 31.59 -31.42 -18.72
N LEU A 185 32.27 -31.29 -17.58
CA LEU A 185 33.48 -30.46 -17.47
C LEU A 185 34.63 -31.04 -18.32
N PRO A 186 35.61 -30.21 -18.73
CA PRO A 186 36.91 -30.69 -19.18
C PRO A 186 37.63 -31.47 -18.07
N GLN A 187 38.42 -32.47 -18.44
CA GLN A 187 39.19 -33.27 -17.47
C GLN A 187 40.24 -32.42 -16.73
N GLY A 188 40.47 -32.71 -15.45
CA GLY A 188 41.52 -32.07 -14.64
C GLY A 188 41.17 -30.67 -14.11
N LEU A 189 39.94 -30.20 -14.27
CA LEU A 189 39.51 -28.91 -13.72
C LEU A 189 39.04 -29.07 -12.26
N GLU A 190 39.72 -28.38 -11.34
CA GLU A 190 39.35 -28.38 -9.93
C GLU A 190 38.08 -27.56 -9.66
N GLU A 191 37.16 -28.13 -8.87
CA GLU A 191 35.88 -27.48 -8.55
C GLU A 191 36.02 -26.21 -7.70
N GLY A 192 37.04 -26.14 -6.82
CA GLY A 192 37.22 -25.05 -5.86
C GLY A 192 36.24 -25.10 -4.68
N THR A 193 36.70 -24.61 -3.53
CA THR A 193 35.92 -24.59 -2.28
C THR A 193 34.90 -23.45 -2.29
N ILE A 194 33.68 -23.74 -1.82
CA ILE A 194 32.68 -22.69 -1.53
C ILE A 194 33.08 -22.03 -0.22
N LEU A 195 33.23 -20.71 -0.24
CA LEU A 195 33.63 -19.92 0.94
C LEU A 195 32.64 -20.07 2.09
N THR A 196 33.10 -19.86 3.32
CA THR A 196 32.25 -19.68 4.50
C THR A 196 32.04 -18.20 4.81
N ALA A 197 31.17 -17.88 5.77
CA ALA A 197 31.02 -16.51 6.25
C ALA A 197 32.32 -15.99 6.88
N GLU A 198 33.06 -16.86 7.59
CA GLU A 198 34.34 -16.52 8.21
C GLU A 198 35.43 -16.18 7.18
N ASP A 199 35.46 -16.87 6.04
CA ASP A 199 36.39 -16.56 4.93
C ASP A 199 36.23 -15.14 4.37
N LEU A 200 35.07 -14.52 4.63
CA LEU A 200 34.67 -13.18 4.22
C LEU A 200 34.53 -12.22 5.41
N GLU A 201 35.06 -12.59 6.58
CA GLU A 201 35.08 -11.77 7.80
C GLU A 201 33.69 -11.39 8.32
N GLN A 202 32.68 -12.24 8.08
CA GLN A 202 31.31 -12.05 8.56
C GLN A 202 30.90 -13.13 9.56
N LYS A 203 29.97 -12.77 10.44
CA LYS A 203 29.35 -13.72 11.36
C LYS A 203 28.05 -14.24 10.75
N GLU A 204 27.82 -15.54 10.89
CA GLU A 204 26.53 -16.14 10.55
C GLU A 204 25.40 -15.50 11.38
N PRO A 205 24.31 -15.05 10.74
CA PRO A 205 23.20 -14.45 11.46
C PRO A 205 22.43 -15.53 12.23
N VAL A 206 22.11 -15.24 13.49
CA VAL A 206 21.26 -16.10 14.33
C VAL A 206 19.84 -16.11 13.78
N ALA A 207 19.26 -17.30 13.62
CA ALA A 207 17.87 -17.43 13.19
C ALA A 207 16.92 -16.89 14.27
N ASP A 208 16.02 -15.99 13.88
CA ASP A 208 14.99 -15.46 14.77
C ASP A 208 13.63 -16.10 14.42
N PRO A 209 12.94 -16.74 15.38
CA PRO A 209 11.67 -17.42 15.13
C PRO A 209 10.53 -16.47 14.74
N ARG A 210 10.68 -15.17 14.98
CA ARG A 210 9.70 -14.13 14.58
C ARG A 210 9.80 -13.76 13.11
N SER A 211 10.85 -14.20 12.41
CA SER A 211 11.09 -13.86 11.02
C SER A 211 9.93 -14.27 10.11
N ALA A 212 9.44 -13.32 9.31
CA ALA A 212 8.51 -13.60 8.22
C ALA A 212 9.19 -14.29 7.01
N PHE A 213 10.51 -14.49 7.07
CA PHE A 213 11.31 -15.14 6.04
C PHE A 213 12.31 -16.15 6.65
N PRO A 214 11.84 -17.34 7.09
CA PRO A 214 12.71 -18.38 7.66
C PRO A 214 13.32 -19.30 6.59
N CYS A 215 13.45 -18.85 5.34
CA CYS A 215 13.81 -19.69 4.20
C CYS A 215 15.31 -19.61 3.85
N SER A 216 15.82 -20.69 3.25
CA SER A 216 17.21 -20.81 2.76
C SER A 216 17.33 -20.50 1.26
N GLY A 217 18.55 -20.19 0.83
CA GLY A 217 18.92 -19.97 -0.56
C GLY A 217 18.83 -21.21 -1.45
N GLY A 218 18.81 -20.99 -2.76
CA GLY A 218 18.83 -22.05 -3.78
C GLY A 218 17.56 -22.17 -4.62
N GLU A 219 17.72 -22.71 -5.82
CA GLU A 219 16.65 -23.02 -6.76
C GLU A 219 15.67 -24.04 -6.16
N SER A 220 16.17 -25.09 -5.50
CA SER A 220 15.33 -26.11 -4.85
C SER A 220 14.39 -25.50 -3.83
N GLN A 221 14.90 -24.57 -3.01
CA GLN A 221 14.11 -23.88 -1.98
C GLN A 221 13.13 -22.88 -2.61
N ALA A 222 13.50 -22.22 -3.70
CA ALA A 222 12.60 -21.34 -4.44
C ALA A 222 11.39 -22.10 -5.01
N LEU A 223 11.63 -23.26 -5.62
CA LEU A 223 10.58 -24.13 -6.16
C LEU A 223 9.69 -24.70 -5.05
N ALA A 224 10.28 -25.12 -3.92
CA ALA A 224 9.53 -25.56 -2.75
C ALA A 224 8.64 -24.44 -2.17
N ARG A 225 9.15 -23.21 -2.07
CA ARG A 225 8.37 -22.05 -1.63
C ARG A 225 7.23 -21.73 -2.60
N LEU A 226 7.47 -21.80 -3.91
CA LEU A 226 6.41 -21.63 -4.91
C LEU A 226 5.33 -22.69 -4.73
N LYS A 227 5.74 -23.96 -4.56
CA LYS A 227 4.81 -25.06 -4.31
C LYS A 227 3.96 -24.83 -3.06
N HIS A 228 4.61 -24.46 -1.95
CA HIS A 228 3.92 -24.14 -0.69
C HIS A 228 2.89 -23.04 -0.87
N TYR A 229 3.31 -21.90 -1.44
CA TYR A 229 2.50 -20.70 -1.51
C TYR A 229 1.36 -20.79 -2.52
N PHE A 230 1.58 -21.42 -3.68
CA PHE A 230 0.55 -21.54 -4.72
C PHE A 230 -0.31 -22.77 -4.49
N TRP A 231 0.31 -23.92 -4.27
CA TRP A 231 -0.38 -25.20 -4.40
C TRP A 231 -0.77 -25.81 -3.05
N ASP A 232 0.10 -25.76 -2.04
CA ASP A 232 -0.17 -26.42 -0.76
C ASP A 232 -1.09 -25.58 0.14
N THR A 233 -0.93 -24.25 0.15
CA THR A 233 -1.70 -23.33 1.01
C THR A 233 -2.80 -22.57 0.30
N ASP A 234 -2.78 -22.54 -1.03
CA ASP A 234 -3.70 -21.74 -1.84
C ASP A 234 -3.61 -20.21 -1.59
N ALA A 235 -2.56 -19.75 -0.90
CA ALA A 235 -2.43 -18.37 -0.44
C ALA A 235 -2.36 -17.33 -1.59
N VAL A 236 -1.95 -17.75 -2.79
CA VAL A 236 -1.95 -16.89 -3.98
C VAL A 236 -3.35 -16.37 -4.35
N ALA A 237 -4.43 -17.10 -4.03
CA ALA A 237 -5.80 -16.66 -4.29
C ALA A 237 -6.22 -15.42 -3.49
N VAL A 238 -5.53 -15.11 -2.38
CA VAL A 238 -5.83 -14.00 -1.47
C VAL A 238 -4.65 -13.01 -1.35
N TYR A 239 -3.72 -13.06 -2.31
CA TYR A 239 -2.50 -12.25 -2.29
C TYR A 239 -2.77 -10.73 -2.24
N LYS A 240 -3.76 -10.21 -2.97
CA LYS A 240 -4.04 -8.76 -3.01
C LYS A 240 -4.54 -8.25 -1.67
N GLU A 241 -5.32 -9.05 -0.95
CA GLU A 241 -5.85 -8.74 0.36
C GLU A 241 -4.76 -8.83 1.43
N THR A 242 -3.87 -9.82 1.32
CA THR A 242 -2.88 -10.13 2.36
C THR A 242 -1.53 -9.43 2.19
N ARG A 243 -1.14 -8.99 0.98
CA ARG A 243 0.20 -8.41 0.67
C ARG A 243 0.68 -7.24 1.53
N ASN A 244 -0.24 -6.54 2.22
CA ASN A 244 0.10 -5.46 3.15
C ASN A 244 0.28 -5.92 4.61
N GLY A 245 0.15 -7.22 4.88
CA GLY A 245 0.41 -7.81 6.18
C GLY A 245 1.88 -7.69 6.59
N LEU A 246 2.10 -7.80 7.90
CA LEU A 246 3.41 -7.57 8.53
C LEU A 246 3.93 -8.80 9.29
N ILE A 247 3.05 -9.71 9.70
CA ILE A 247 3.38 -10.89 10.50
C ILE A 247 3.07 -12.16 9.70
N GLY A 248 3.97 -13.13 9.78
CA GLY A 248 3.79 -14.47 9.21
C GLY A 248 4.38 -14.62 7.81
N VAL A 249 4.56 -15.88 7.40
CA VAL A 249 5.24 -16.19 6.14
C VAL A 249 4.33 -16.00 4.92
N ASP A 250 3.02 -16.16 5.05
CA ASP A 250 2.09 -16.30 3.92
C ASP A 250 1.27 -15.04 3.59
N TYR A 251 1.52 -13.90 4.24
CA TYR A 251 0.92 -12.64 3.80
C TYR A 251 1.42 -12.20 2.40
N SER A 252 2.51 -12.78 1.89
CA SER A 252 3.02 -12.55 0.55
C SER A 252 3.85 -13.75 0.07
N THR A 253 4.19 -13.78 -1.22
CA THR A 253 4.93 -14.90 -1.83
C THR A 253 6.30 -15.15 -1.19
N LYS A 254 6.95 -14.08 -0.70
CA LYS A 254 8.35 -14.06 -0.23
C LYS A 254 9.39 -14.45 -1.30
N PHE A 255 9.06 -14.37 -2.59
CA PHE A 255 9.97 -14.77 -3.67
C PHE A 255 11.16 -13.83 -3.90
N SER A 256 11.17 -12.64 -3.32
CA SER A 256 12.14 -11.59 -3.63
C SER A 256 13.61 -11.99 -3.50
N PRO A 257 14.07 -12.76 -2.49
CA PRO A 257 15.49 -13.12 -2.39
C PRO A 257 15.93 -14.07 -3.51
N TRP A 258 15.10 -15.06 -3.85
CA TRP A 258 15.39 -15.98 -4.96
C TRP A 258 15.29 -15.28 -6.32
N LEU A 259 14.41 -14.28 -6.49
CA LEU A 259 14.35 -13.47 -7.71
C LEU A 259 15.56 -12.54 -7.86
N ALA A 260 16.14 -12.08 -6.76
CA ALA A 260 17.31 -11.20 -6.75
C ALA A 260 18.59 -11.96 -7.14
N LEU A 261 18.80 -13.18 -6.62
CA LEU A 261 19.91 -14.05 -7.02
C LEU A 261 19.62 -14.90 -8.28
N GLY A 262 18.41 -14.78 -8.84
CA GLY A 262 17.98 -15.53 -10.01
C GLY A 262 17.87 -17.03 -9.80
N CYS A 263 17.67 -17.49 -8.56
CA CYS A 263 17.33 -18.87 -8.21
C CYS A 263 15.94 -19.29 -8.73
N ILE A 264 15.07 -18.33 -9.06
CA ILE A 264 13.80 -18.59 -9.73
C ILE A 264 13.58 -17.60 -10.86
N SER A 265 13.05 -18.09 -11.99
CA SER A 265 12.72 -17.24 -13.13
C SER A 265 11.38 -16.54 -12.93
N PRO A 266 11.26 -15.23 -13.24
CA PRO A 266 9.97 -14.55 -13.27
C PRO A 266 9.02 -15.14 -14.33
N ARG A 267 9.54 -15.67 -15.44
CA ARG A 267 8.73 -16.36 -16.47
C ARG A 267 8.14 -17.64 -15.90
N TYR A 268 8.92 -18.40 -15.13
CA TYR A 268 8.41 -19.61 -14.49
C TYR A 268 7.28 -19.31 -13.50
N ILE A 269 7.44 -18.28 -12.66
CA ILE A 269 6.37 -17.82 -11.75
C ILE A 269 5.11 -17.46 -12.54
N TYR A 270 5.25 -16.72 -13.65
CA TYR A 270 4.11 -16.35 -14.51
C TYR A 270 3.40 -17.59 -15.05
N HIS A 271 4.12 -18.56 -15.60
CA HIS A 271 3.49 -19.78 -16.15
C HIS A 271 2.86 -20.64 -15.05
N GLN A 272 3.43 -20.66 -13.84
CA GLN A 272 2.81 -21.30 -12.67
C GLN A 272 1.52 -20.59 -12.23
N ILE A 273 1.46 -19.25 -12.32
CA ILE A 273 0.20 -18.51 -12.11
C ILE A 273 -0.82 -18.90 -13.18
N LYS A 274 -0.44 -18.97 -14.46
CA LYS A 274 -1.36 -19.36 -15.53
C LYS A 274 -1.88 -20.78 -15.37
N GLN A 275 -1.02 -21.70 -14.91
CA GLN A 275 -1.44 -23.05 -14.56
C GLN A 275 -2.42 -23.03 -13.39
N TYR A 276 -2.09 -22.34 -12.30
CA TYR A 276 -2.95 -22.20 -11.14
C TYR A 276 -4.32 -21.59 -11.49
N GLU A 277 -4.35 -20.53 -12.31
CA GLU A 277 -5.56 -19.88 -12.80
C GLU A 277 -6.46 -20.83 -13.60
N SER A 278 -5.86 -21.78 -14.33
CA SER A 278 -6.60 -22.78 -15.10
C SER A 278 -7.12 -23.96 -14.28
N GLU A 279 -6.40 -24.34 -13.22
CA GLU A 279 -6.72 -25.52 -12.39
C GLU A 279 -7.55 -25.18 -11.15
N ARG A 280 -7.46 -23.94 -10.67
CA ARG A 280 -8.11 -23.46 -9.44
C ARG A 280 -8.91 -22.19 -9.71
N THR A 281 -8.33 -21.02 -9.45
CA THR A 281 -9.06 -19.74 -9.53
C THR A 281 -8.24 -18.66 -10.20
N ALA A 282 -8.90 -17.86 -11.03
CA ALA A 282 -8.35 -16.67 -11.64
C ALA A 282 -9.07 -15.43 -11.09
N ASN A 283 -8.34 -14.56 -10.40
CA ASN A 283 -8.92 -13.40 -9.74
C ASN A 283 -7.94 -12.22 -9.70
N GLN A 284 -8.29 -11.18 -8.95
CA GLN A 284 -7.45 -10.00 -8.82
C GLN A 284 -6.12 -10.29 -8.11
N SER A 285 -6.07 -11.28 -7.22
CA SER A 285 -4.89 -11.66 -6.44
C SER A 285 -3.86 -12.43 -7.26
N THR A 286 -4.29 -13.38 -8.08
CA THR A 286 -3.39 -14.08 -9.03
C THR A 286 -2.78 -13.10 -10.02
N TYR A 287 -3.57 -12.16 -10.53
CA TYR A 287 -3.08 -11.04 -11.35
C TYR A 287 -2.12 -10.13 -10.59
N TRP A 288 -2.39 -9.83 -9.31
CA TRP A 288 -1.57 -8.89 -8.55
C TRP A 288 -0.13 -9.37 -8.33
N VAL A 289 0.11 -10.69 -8.30
CA VAL A 289 1.49 -11.22 -8.28
C VAL A 289 2.22 -10.85 -9.58
N ILE A 290 1.56 -10.97 -10.74
CA ILE A 290 2.12 -10.53 -12.02
C ILE A 290 2.34 -9.02 -12.02
N PHE A 291 1.38 -8.24 -11.50
CA PHE A 291 1.49 -6.79 -11.37
C PHE A 291 2.76 -6.37 -10.60
N GLU A 292 3.09 -7.04 -9.50
CA GLU A 292 4.32 -6.76 -8.76
C GLU A 292 5.59 -7.23 -9.49
N LEU A 293 5.54 -8.34 -10.24
CA LEU A 293 6.66 -8.72 -11.14
C LEU A 293 6.91 -7.64 -12.21
N LEU A 294 5.85 -6.97 -12.69
CA LEU A 294 5.99 -5.86 -13.63
C LEU A 294 6.64 -4.64 -13.01
N TRP A 295 6.49 -4.40 -11.70
CA TRP A 295 7.25 -3.35 -11.01
C TRP A 295 8.74 -3.66 -11.02
N ARG A 296 9.13 -4.91 -10.78
CA ARG A 296 10.53 -5.36 -10.88
C ARG A 296 11.09 -5.16 -12.28
N ASP A 297 10.35 -5.58 -13.32
CA ASP A 297 10.73 -5.35 -14.72
C ASP A 297 10.87 -3.85 -15.03
N TYR A 298 9.89 -3.05 -14.61
CA TYR A 298 9.88 -1.61 -14.83
C TYR A 298 11.11 -0.94 -14.23
N PHE A 299 11.46 -1.24 -12.98
CA PHE A 299 12.67 -0.68 -12.35
C PHE A 299 13.95 -1.11 -13.06
N ARG A 300 14.03 -2.35 -13.55
CA ARG A 300 15.17 -2.82 -14.34
C ARG A 300 15.28 -2.07 -15.67
N PHE A 301 14.17 -1.85 -16.39
CA PHE A 301 14.19 -1.05 -17.62
C PHE A 301 14.45 0.44 -17.37
N VAL A 302 13.98 0.99 -16.25
CA VAL A 302 14.34 2.34 -15.81
C VAL A 302 15.84 2.45 -15.58
N ALA A 303 16.48 1.46 -14.97
CA ALA A 303 17.93 1.43 -14.81
C ALA A 303 18.65 1.40 -16.17
N VAL A 304 18.15 0.64 -17.16
CA VAL A 304 18.69 0.69 -18.55
C VAL A 304 18.55 2.09 -19.15
N LYS A 305 17.39 2.74 -19.00
CA LYS A 305 17.12 4.07 -19.60
C LYS A 305 17.99 5.16 -18.98
N TYR A 306 18.13 5.16 -17.67
CA TYR A 306 18.71 6.28 -16.92
C TYR A 306 20.17 6.06 -16.49
N GLY A 307 20.65 4.81 -16.50
CA GLY A 307 22.01 4.47 -16.12
C GLY A 307 22.38 5.01 -14.74
N THR A 308 23.52 5.69 -14.66
CA THR A 308 24.08 6.19 -13.39
C THR A 308 23.24 7.27 -12.71
N LYS A 309 22.26 7.89 -13.39
CA LYS A 309 21.30 8.81 -12.74
C LYS A 309 20.51 8.14 -11.62
N LEU A 310 20.37 6.80 -11.66
CA LEU A 310 19.74 6.02 -10.61
C LEU A 310 20.44 6.20 -9.23
N PHE A 311 21.72 6.56 -9.21
CA PHE A 311 22.53 6.69 -7.99
C PHE A 311 22.81 8.15 -7.61
N GLN A 312 22.39 9.11 -8.42
CA GLN A 312 22.69 10.52 -8.21
C GLN A 312 21.75 11.15 -7.18
N VAL A 313 22.28 12.08 -6.38
CA VAL A 313 21.53 12.75 -5.30
C VAL A 313 20.26 13.47 -5.78
N ASN A 314 20.26 13.96 -7.02
CA ASN A 314 19.13 14.67 -7.63
C ASN A 314 18.11 13.72 -8.31
N GLY A 315 18.40 12.42 -8.35
CA GLY A 315 17.53 11.39 -8.89
C GLY A 315 17.28 11.48 -10.40
N LEU A 316 16.21 10.83 -10.86
CA LEU A 316 15.88 10.74 -12.29
C LEU A 316 15.35 12.06 -12.86
N GLN A 317 14.74 12.88 -11.99
CA GLN A 317 14.14 14.17 -12.33
C GLN A 317 15.13 15.35 -12.26
N ASP A 318 16.40 15.10 -11.90
CA ASP A 318 17.42 16.14 -11.65
C ASP A 318 16.94 17.24 -10.70
N LYS A 319 16.10 16.87 -9.71
CA LYS A 319 15.49 17.80 -8.77
C LYS A 319 16.46 18.12 -7.63
N SER A 320 16.75 19.40 -7.43
CA SER A 320 17.58 19.84 -6.32
C SER A 320 16.78 19.82 -5.01
N VAL A 321 17.22 19.00 -4.06
CA VAL A 321 16.65 18.89 -2.71
C VAL A 321 17.78 19.06 -1.71
N SER A 322 17.58 19.92 -0.70
CA SER A 322 18.56 20.15 0.37
C SER A 322 18.54 19.02 1.41
N TRP A 323 19.19 17.91 1.09
CA TRP A 323 19.29 16.75 1.97
C TRP A 323 20.23 16.99 3.17
N ARG A 324 19.81 16.55 4.35
CA ARG A 324 20.66 16.51 5.55
C ARG A 324 21.51 15.23 5.58
N LYS A 325 22.69 15.32 6.19
CA LYS A 325 23.60 14.18 6.45
C LYS A 325 23.87 14.04 7.95
N ASP A 326 22.81 14.04 8.75
CA ASP A 326 22.91 13.93 10.21
C ASP A 326 23.05 12.45 10.61
N MET A 327 24.27 12.07 11.01
CA MET A 327 24.58 10.71 11.42
C MET A 327 23.89 10.30 12.72
N LYS A 328 23.52 11.23 13.61
CA LYS A 328 22.78 10.89 14.84
C LYS A 328 21.37 10.45 14.49
N LEU A 329 20.67 11.23 13.66
CA LEU A 329 19.34 10.88 13.17
C LEU A 329 19.36 9.59 12.35
N PHE A 330 20.37 9.43 11.49
CA PHE A 330 20.53 8.22 10.70
C PHE A 330 20.75 6.98 11.58
N ASN A 331 21.63 7.06 12.59
CA ASN A 331 21.85 5.94 13.52
C ASN A 331 20.58 5.61 14.32
N ALA A 332 19.82 6.61 14.77
CA ALA A 332 18.54 6.37 15.45
C ALA A 332 17.53 5.64 14.54
N TRP A 333 17.44 6.02 13.27
CA TRP A 333 16.61 5.32 12.28
C TRP A 333 17.11 3.89 12.01
N LYS A 334 18.42 3.76 11.74
CA LYS A 334 19.10 2.50 11.46
C LYS A 334 18.91 1.45 12.57
N GLU A 335 18.94 1.89 13.82
CA GLU A 335 18.82 1.03 15.02
C GLU A 335 17.38 0.84 15.50
N GLY A 336 16.38 1.48 14.87
CA GLY A 336 14.99 1.45 15.33
C GLY A 336 14.83 2.05 16.74
N LYS A 337 15.38 3.25 16.91
CA LYS A 337 15.33 4.08 18.13
C LYS A 337 14.84 5.50 17.82
N THR A 338 13.91 5.62 16.89
CA THR A 338 13.32 6.90 16.47
C THR A 338 12.30 7.44 17.46
N GLY A 339 11.76 6.58 18.33
CA GLY A 339 10.65 6.92 19.22
C GLY A 339 9.29 6.87 18.50
N VAL A 340 9.26 6.41 17.24
CA VAL A 340 8.05 6.14 16.46
C VAL A 340 7.91 4.61 16.30
N PRO A 341 7.05 3.95 17.09
CA PRO A 341 7.04 2.49 17.25
C PRO A 341 6.90 1.71 15.96
N PHE A 342 6.06 2.17 15.03
CA PHE A 342 5.88 1.52 13.74
C PHE A 342 7.15 1.55 12.87
N VAL A 343 7.92 2.64 12.92
CA VAL A 343 9.21 2.74 12.23
C VAL A 343 10.24 1.86 12.91
N ASP A 344 10.30 1.91 14.24
CA ASP A 344 11.26 1.16 15.04
C ASP A 344 11.08 -0.34 14.91
N ALA A 345 9.83 -0.83 14.92
CA ALA A 345 9.50 -2.23 14.70
C ALA A 345 10.03 -2.74 13.35
N ASN A 346 9.80 -1.98 12.28
CA ASN A 346 10.29 -2.34 10.95
C ASN A 346 11.82 -2.34 10.88
N MET A 347 12.47 -1.30 11.40
CA MET A 347 13.94 -1.23 11.36
C MET A 347 14.60 -2.33 12.19
N ARG A 348 13.97 -2.75 13.30
CA ARG A 348 14.41 -3.90 14.10
C ARG A 348 14.16 -5.23 13.38
N GLU A 349 13.02 -5.42 12.72
CA GLU A 349 12.78 -6.60 11.86
C GLU A 349 13.90 -6.75 10.82
N LEU A 350 14.24 -5.66 10.12
CA LEU A 350 15.31 -5.65 9.12
C LEU A 350 16.67 -5.99 9.74
N ALA A 351 17.02 -5.35 10.87
CA ALA A 351 18.30 -5.58 11.53
C ALA A 351 18.46 -7.03 12.04
N THR A 352 17.36 -7.65 12.48
CA THR A 352 17.38 -9.01 13.04
C THR A 352 17.22 -10.11 11.99
N THR A 353 16.53 -9.85 10.88
CA THR A 353 16.14 -10.91 9.92
C THR A 353 16.69 -10.71 8.51
N GLY A 354 17.16 -9.50 8.17
CA GLY A 354 17.51 -9.13 6.82
C GLY A 354 16.31 -8.97 5.88
N PHE A 355 15.07 -9.08 6.39
CA PHE A 355 13.85 -8.93 5.62
C PHE A 355 12.97 -7.83 6.24
N MET A 356 12.12 -7.24 5.40
CA MET A 356 11.09 -6.27 5.82
C MET A 356 9.94 -6.33 4.82
N SER A 357 8.70 -6.26 5.30
CA SER A 357 7.52 -6.18 4.45
C SER A 357 7.57 -4.96 3.50
N ASN A 358 6.94 -5.04 2.32
CA ASN A 358 6.89 -3.88 1.41
C ASN A 358 6.25 -2.65 2.06
N ARG A 359 5.19 -2.85 2.86
CA ARG A 359 4.54 -1.78 3.62
C ARG A 359 5.51 -1.13 4.60
N GLY A 360 6.31 -1.93 5.28
CA GLY A 360 7.40 -1.48 6.13
C GLY A 360 8.40 -0.60 5.39
N ARG A 361 8.95 -1.11 4.28
CA ARG A 361 9.96 -0.43 3.46
C ARG A 361 9.49 0.96 3.01
N GLN A 362 8.24 1.06 2.54
CA GLN A 362 7.64 2.32 2.13
C GLN A 362 7.57 3.34 3.29
N ASN A 363 7.20 2.88 4.48
CA ASN A 363 7.08 3.74 5.65
C ASN A 363 8.44 4.23 6.15
N VAL A 364 9.40 3.32 6.33
CA VAL A 364 10.73 3.71 6.85
C VAL A 364 11.51 4.57 5.85
N ALA A 365 11.35 4.34 4.54
CA ALA A 365 11.93 5.19 3.50
C ALA A 365 11.29 6.57 3.46
N SER A 366 9.96 6.65 3.57
CA SER A 366 9.25 7.93 3.70
C SER A 366 9.66 8.68 4.95
N PHE A 367 9.80 7.99 6.08
CA PHE A 367 10.22 8.60 7.33
C PHE A 367 11.63 9.21 7.21
N LEU A 368 12.60 8.46 6.68
CA LEU A 368 13.97 8.95 6.48
C LEU A 368 14.01 10.17 5.56
N THR A 369 13.27 10.13 4.45
CA THR A 369 13.37 11.17 3.40
C THR A 369 12.44 12.36 3.62
N LYS A 370 11.27 12.18 4.26
CA LYS A 370 10.23 13.22 4.40
C LYS A 370 10.10 13.75 5.82
N ASP A 371 10.25 12.92 6.84
CA ASP A 371 10.19 13.35 8.24
C ASP A 371 11.56 13.79 8.74
N LEU A 372 12.61 13.00 8.44
CA LEU A 372 13.99 13.34 8.80
C LEU A 372 14.73 14.14 7.73
N GLY A 373 14.23 14.22 6.48
CA GLY A 373 14.88 14.99 5.42
C GLY A 373 16.34 14.61 5.17
N LEU A 374 16.70 13.34 5.45
CA LEU A 374 18.05 12.82 5.26
C LEU A 374 18.27 12.40 3.81
N ASP A 375 19.52 12.46 3.37
CA ASP A 375 19.93 11.98 2.05
C ASP A 375 19.48 10.52 1.85
N TRP A 376 18.60 10.34 0.88
CA TRP A 376 17.95 9.06 0.61
C TRP A 376 18.95 7.92 0.34
N ARG A 377 20.15 8.25 -0.16
CA ARG A 377 21.21 7.28 -0.45
C ARG A 377 21.76 6.63 0.82
N MET A 378 21.68 7.30 1.97
CA MET A 378 22.02 6.70 3.27
C MET A 378 21.12 5.50 3.57
N GLY A 379 19.81 5.66 3.33
CA GLY A 379 18.84 4.59 3.48
C GLY A 379 18.98 3.50 2.42
N ALA A 380 19.21 3.90 1.16
CA ALA A 380 19.42 2.96 0.05
C ALA A 380 20.63 2.06 0.25
N GLU A 381 21.76 2.60 0.70
CA GLU A 381 22.98 1.83 0.99
C GLU A 381 22.84 0.98 2.25
N TRP A 382 22.07 1.42 3.26
CA TRP A 382 21.75 0.57 4.40
C TRP A 382 20.90 -0.64 4.02
N PHE A 383 19.94 -0.43 3.12
CA PHE A 383 19.12 -1.51 2.56
C PHE A 383 19.96 -2.42 1.64
N GLU A 384 20.89 -1.85 0.88
CA GLU A 384 21.88 -2.62 0.12
C GLU A 384 22.75 -3.49 1.02
N TYR A 385 23.15 -3.02 2.19
CA TYR A 385 23.87 -3.84 3.15
C TYR A 385 23.00 -4.99 3.69
N LEU A 386 21.85 -4.67 4.31
CA LEU A 386 21.12 -5.63 5.14
C LEU A 386 20.12 -6.52 4.42
N LEU A 387 19.51 -6.07 3.32
CA LEU A 387 18.44 -6.83 2.69
C LEU A 387 18.98 -8.16 2.13
N VAL A 388 18.34 -9.25 2.55
CA VAL A 388 18.54 -10.58 1.96
C VAL A 388 18.09 -10.61 0.49
N ASP A 389 17.14 -9.76 0.12
CA ASP A 389 16.61 -9.60 -1.24
C ASP A 389 17.05 -8.33 -1.96
N HIS A 390 18.24 -7.82 -1.65
CA HIS A 390 18.77 -6.67 -2.38
C HIS A 390 18.86 -6.96 -3.89
N ASP A 391 18.03 -6.28 -4.66
CA ASP A 391 18.13 -6.10 -6.12
C ASP A 391 18.40 -4.61 -6.38
N VAL A 392 19.51 -4.31 -7.04
CA VAL A 392 19.99 -2.93 -7.24
C VAL A 392 18.94 -2.04 -7.92
N CYS A 393 18.26 -2.55 -8.95
CA CYS A 393 17.26 -1.79 -9.71
C CYS A 393 16.04 -1.48 -8.84
N SER A 394 15.51 -2.49 -8.16
CA SER A 394 14.32 -2.40 -7.34
C SER A 394 14.55 -1.57 -6.08
N ASN A 395 15.70 -1.75 -5.41
CA ASN A 395 16.05 -0.98 -4.21
C ASN A 395 16.17 0.51 -4.54
N TYR A 396 17.11 0.87 -5.42
CA TYR A 396 17.37 2.28 -5.73
C TYR A 396 16.17 2.94 -6.45
N GLY A 397 15.47 2.20 -7.31
CA GLY A 397 14.21 2.66 -7.92
C GLY A 397 13.13 3.03 -6.89
N ASN A 398 12.88 2.16 -5.90
CA ASN A 398 11.90 2.44 -4.85
C ASN A 398 12.34 3.59 -3.92
N TRP A 399 13.63 3.71 -3.62
CA TRP A 399 14.16 4.81 -2.82
C TRP A 399 13.99 6.17 -3.52
N LEU A 400 14.24 6.24 -4.83
CA LEU A 400 14.00 7.44 -5.63
C LEU A 400 12.51 7.83 -5.66
N TYR A 401 11.62 6.85 -5.81
CA TYR A 401 10.17 7.06 -5.72
C TYR A 401 9.78 7.62 -4.34
N SER A 402 10.27 7.01 -3.26
CA SER A 402 9.98 7.43 -1.89
C SER A 402 10.54 8.83 -1.59
N ALA A 403 11.72 9.15 -2.12
CA ALA A 403 12.35 10.46 -2.01
C ALA A 403 11.64 11.55 -2.83
N GLY A 404 10.75 11.19 -3.76
CA GLY A 404 10.03 12.13 -4.63
C GLY A 404 10.91 12.78 -5.70
N ILE A 405 11.96 12.08 -6.13
CA ILE A 405 12.90 12.47 -7.19
C ILE A 405 13.04 11.36 -8.25
N GLY A 406 12.20 10.33 -8.16
CA GLY A 406 12.05 9.26 -9.14
C GLY A 406 10.91 9.54 -10.12
N ASN A 407 10.42 8.49 -10.75
CA ASN A 407 9.43 8.57 -11.82
C ASN A 407 7.96 8.58 -11.34
N ASP A 408 7.71 9.03 -10.10
CA ASP A 408 6.35 9.19 -9.58
C ASP A 408 5.72 10.47 -10.17
N PRO A 409 4.57 10.39 -10.86
CA PRO A 409 3.86 11.58 -11.33
C PRO A 409 3.27 12.44 -10.18
N ARG A 410 3.21 11.90 -8.95
CA ARG A 410 2.66 12.59 -7.79
C ARG A 410 3.77 13.30 -7.02
N GLU A 411 3.65 14.62 -6.90
CA GLU A 411 4.57 15.40 -6.09
C GLU A 411 4.29 15.24 -4.59
N ASN A 412 5.35 15.24 -3.78
CA ASN A 412 5.29 15.37 -2.32
C ASN A 412 4.45 14.31 -1.57
N ARG A 413 4.35 13.10 -2.12
CA ARG A 413 3.74 11.98 -1.40
C ARG A 413 4.55 11.67 -0.14
N LYS A 414 3.89 11.78 1.01
CA LYS A 414 4.43 11.47 2.33
C LYS A 414 3.49 10.50 3.04
N PHE A 415 4.05 9.48 3.69
CA PHE A 415 3.28 8.60 4.56
C PHE A 415 3.17 9.20 5.96
N ASN A 416 1.97 9.15 6.56
CA ASN A 416 1.76 9.52 7.95
C ASN A 416 1.98 8.27 8.83
N MET A 417 3.05 8.26 9.61
CA MET A 417 3.47 7.06 10.36
C MET A 417 2.40 6.54 11.32
N ILE A 418 1.66 7.43 11.97
CA ILE A 418 0.61 7.04 12.92
C ILE A 418 -0.57 6.44 12.19
N LYS A 419 -1.05 7.10 11.13
CA LYS A 419 -2.13 6.55 10.31
C LYS A 419 -1.73 5.18 9.73
N GLN A 420 -0.49 5.01 9.28
CA GLN A 420 -0.03 3.74 8.72
C GLN A 420 0.07 2.64 9.79
N GLY A 421 0.52 2.97 11.01
CA GLY A 421 0.44 2.05 12.15
C GLY A 421 -1.00 1.62 12.42
N LEU A 422 -1.95 2.57 12.47
CA LEU A 422 -3.36 2.27 12.70
C LEU A 422 -4.01 1.47 11.56
N ASP A 423 -3.68 1.78 10.29
CA ASP A 423 -4.28 1.12 9.13
C ASP A 423 -3.79 -0.34 8.97
N TYR A 424 -2.52 -0.63 9.28
CA TYR A 424 -1.86 -1.90 8.94
C TYR A 424 -1.43 -2.73 10.16
N ASP A 425 -1.46 -2.15 11.35
CA ASP A 425 -1.20 -2.78 12.64
C ASP A 425 -2.16 -2.23 13.70
N ASN A 426 -3.46 -2.20 13.40
CA ASN A 426 -4.49 -1.55 14.22
C ASN A 426 -4.43 -1.95 15.71
N ASN A 427 -4.18 -3.24 15.98
CA ASN A 427 -4.08 -3.74 17.34
C ASN A 427 -2.69 -3.50 17.96
N GLY A 428 -1.66 -3.17 17.17
CA GLY A 428 -0.29 -3.00 17.64
C GLY A 428 0.50 -4.31 17.80
N GLU A 429 0.03 -5.40 17.19
CA GLU A 429 0.64 -6.73 17.32
C GLU A 429 2.04 -6.77 16.74
N TYR A 430 2.24 -6.15 15.57
CA TYR A 430 3.54 -6.12 14.92
C TYR A 430 4.53 -5.25 15.69
N VAL A 431 4.09 -4.09 16.18
CA VAL A 431 4.92 -3.24 17.04
C VAL A 431 5.36 -3.99 18.29
N ARG A 432 4.43 -4.65 18.99
CA ARG A 432 4.78 -5.41 20.22
C ARG A 432 5.68 -6.61 19.94
N LEU A 433 5.62 -7.21 18.75
CA LEU A 433 6.50 -8.32 18.35
C LEU A 433 7.98 -7.89 18.24
N TRP A 434 8.23 -6.69 17.71
CA TRP A 434 9.57 -6.19 17.39
C TRP A 434 10.10 -5.13 18.37
N VAL A 435 9.21 -4.54 19.17
CA VAL A 435 9.51 -3.56 20.23
C VAL A 435 8.97 -4.12 21.56
N PRO A 436 9.61 -5.17 22.12
CA PRO A 436 9.08 -5.90 23.28
C PRO A 436 8.98 -5.03 24.54
N GLU A 437 9.75 -3.95 24.65
CA GLU A 437 9.61 -2.99 25.73
C GLU A 437 8.23 -2.28 25.74
N LEU A 438 7.50 -2.26 24.61
CA LEU A 438 6.15 -1.70 24.50
C LEU A 438 5.04 -2.78 24.58
N GLN A 439 5.38 -4.04 24.90
CA GLN A 439 4.43 -5.16 24.87
C GLN A 439 3.21 -4.99 25.77
N ARG A 440 3.32 -4.21 26.85
CA ARG A 440 2.23 -3.96 27.81
C ARG A 440 1.30 -2.81 27.43
N ILE A 441 1.61 -2.06 26.37
CA ILE A 441 0.70 -1.04 25.83
C ILE A 441 -0.25 -1.73 24.84
N MET A 442 -1.52 -1.80 25.22
CA MET A 442 -2.54 -2.55 24.50
C MET A 442 -3.20 -1.71 23.40
N GLY A 443 -3.60 -2.37 22.32
CA GLY A 443 -4.33 -1.75 21.22
C GLY A 443 -3.54 -0.68 20.47
N ALA A 444 -4.27 0.27 19.90
CA ALA A 444 -3.74 1.33 19.05
C ALA A 444 -2.81 2.32 19.78
N ASP A 445 -2.92 2.43 21.10
CA ASP A 445 -2.12 3.33 21.94
C ASP A 445 -0.62 3.05 21.84
N VAL A 446 -0.22 1.82 21.46
CA VAL A 446 1.18 1.45 21.26
C VAL A 446 1.85 2.27 20.14
N HIS A 447 1.08 2.86 19.23
CA HIS A 447 1.64 3.67 18.13
C HIS A 447 2.02 5.08 18.56
N THR A 448 1.55 5.55 19.73
CA THR A 448 1.82 6.89 20.26
C THR A 448 2.11 6.88 21.76
N PRO A 449 3.14 6.14 22.24
CA PRO A 449 3.43 6.03 23.66
C PRO A 449 3.70 7.39 24.32
N TRP A 450 4.21 8.37 23.58
CA TRP A 450 4.47 9.73 24.07
C TRP A 450 3.22 10.56 24.39
N THR A 451 2.03 10.08 24.03
CA THR A 451 0.76 10.76 24.34
C THR A 451 0.06 10.17 25.56
N LEU A 452 0.59 9.10 26.13
CA LEU A 452 -0.01 8.40 27.27
C LEU A 452 0.30 9.12 28.58
N SER A 453 -0.61 8.98 29.55
CA SER A 453 -0.40 9.53 30.89
C SER A 453 0.73 8.80 31.62
N SER A 454 1.38 9.48 32.56
CA SER A 454 2.42 8.88 33.39
C SER A 454 1.95 7.62 34.14
N ALA A 455 0.66 7.57 34.51
CA ALA A 455 0.06 6.40 35.15
C ALA A 455 -0.02 5.19 34.20
N MET A 456 -0.45 5.40 32.94
CA MET A 456 -0.51 4.35 31.93
C MET A 456 0.89 3.85 31.56
N LEU A 457 1.83 4.77 31.38
CA LEU A 457 3.24 4.46 31.11
C LEU A 457 3.87 3.65 32.25
N SER A 458 3.65 4.07 33.50
CA SER A 458 4.11 3.34 34.68
C SER A 458 3.49 1.95 34.80
N HIS A 459 2.20 1.80 34.52
CA HIS A 459 1.52 0.49 34.53
C HIS A 459 2.07 -0.44 33.44
N ALA A 460 2.42 0.11 32.29
CA ALA A 460 3.08 -0.62 31.20
C ALA A 460 4.58 -0.85 31.43
N HIS A 461 5.16 -0.32 32.52
CA HIS A 461 6.61 -0.29 32.79
C HIS A 461 7.44 0.37 31.68
N VAL A 462 6.89 1.41 31.07
CA VAL A 462 7.55 2.21 30.03
C VAL A 462 7.91 3.58 30.61
N SER A 463 9.20 3.88 30.63
CA SER A 463 9.77 5.22 30.86
C SER A 463 10.33 5.76 29.54
N LEU A 464 9.78 6.90 29.09
CA LEU A 464 10.20 7.54 27.84
C LEU A 464 11.56 8.23 28.04
N GLY A 465 12.50 7.95 27.13
CA GLY A 465 13.90 8.38 27.23
C GLY A 465 14.82 7.39 27.95
N GLU A 466 14.25 6.39 28.64
CA GLU A 466 15.03 5.34 29.32
C GLU A 466 14.75 3.96 28.70
N THR A 467 13.52 3.46 28.81
CA THR A 467 13.12 2.14 28.27
C THR A 467 12.78 2.19 26.78
N TYR A 468 12.14 3.28 26.33
CA TYR A 468 11.80 3.52 24.92
C TYR A 468 12.06 5.00 24.61
N PRO A 469 12.69 5.35 23.47
CA PRO A 469 13.06 6.74 23.18
C PRO A 469 11.85 7.66 23.02
N THR A 470 12.05 8.93 23.36
CA THR A 470 11.13 9.99 22.94
C THR A 470 11.23 10.19 21.42
N PRO A 471 10.13 10.58 20.74
CA PRO A 471 10.17 10.82 19.30
C PRO A 471 11.23 11.85 18.91
N ILE A 472 12.13 11.47 18.00
CA ILE A 472 13.16 12.37 17.47
C ILE A 472 12.57 13.48 16.58
N VAL A 473 11.35 13.26 16.09
CA VAL A 473 10.53 14.22 15.34
C VAL A 473 9.06 13.94 15.60
N ILE A 474 8.25 14.98 15.67
CA ILE A 474 6.78 14.89 15.68
C ILE A 474 6.26 15.72 14.52
N ALA A 475 5.74 15.07 13.48
CA ALA A 475 5.18 15.81 12.35
C ALA A 475 3.81 16.41 12.74
N PRO A 476 3.51 17.67 12.40
CA PRO A 476 2.27 18.34 12.79
C PRO A 476 1.01 17.56 12.41
N GLU A 477 1.02 16.91 11.25
CA GLU A 477 -0.11 16.14 10.71
C GLU A 477 -0.41 14.86 11.49
N TRP A 478 0.51 14.34 12.31
CA TRP A 478 0.27 13.15 13.11
C TRP A 478 -0.73 13.42 14.23
N SER A 479 -0.78 14.65 14.75
CA SER A 479 -1.69 15.06 15.83
C SER A 479 -3.16 14.77 15.55
N ARG A 480 -3.56 14.76 14.27
CA ARG A 480 -4.92 14.40 13.83
C ARG A 480 -5.34 12.98 14.22
N HIS A 481 -4.38 12.12 14.55
CA HIS A 481 -4.59 10.71 14.85
C HIS A 481 -4.40 10.36 16.34
N PHE A 482 -3.94 11.31 17.19
CA PHE A 482 -3.73 11.05 18.61
C PHE A 482 -4.11 12.19 19.57
N ASN A 483 -4.32 13.42 19.09
CA ASN A 483 -4.87 14.50 19.92
C ASN A 483 -6.39 14.33 20.04
N LYS A 484 -6.83 13.51 21.00
CA LYS A 484 -8.14 13.74 21.63
C LYS A 484 -8.01 15.03 22.44
N LYS A 485 -8.64 16.14 22.01
CA LYS A 485 -8.80 17.32 22.86
C LYS A 485 -9.41 16.84 24.20
N MET A 486 -8.75 17.07 25.34
CA MET A 486 -9.44 17.08 26.64
C MET A 486 -10.52 18.16 26.53
N THR A 487 -11.78 17.76 26.40
CA THR A 487 -12.89 18.69 26.32
C THR A 487 -13.12 19.28 27.71
N ASP A 488 -13.04 20.59 27.86
CA ASP A 488 -13.49 21.29 29.07
C ASP A 488 -15.01 21.08 29.25
N LEU A 489 -15.40 20.16 30.13
CA LEU A 489 -16.80 19.76 30.38
C LEU A 489 -17.68 20.93 30.86
N SER A 490 -17.06 21.99 31.40
CA SER A 490 -17.77 23.20 31.83
C SER A 490 -18.33 24.01 30.66
N ARG A 491 -17.84 23.77 29.44
CA ARG A 491 -18.26 24.46 28.20
C ARG A 491 -19.17 23.61 27.30
N VAL A 492 -19.41 22.34 27.67
CA VAL A 492 -20.24 21.42 26.88
C VAL A 492 -21.71 21.56 27.33
N PRO A 493 -22.66 21.92 26.44
CA PRO A 493 -24.05 22.08 26.82
C PRO A 493 -24.71 20.73 27.16
N LEU A 494 -25.74 20.76 28.02
CA LEU A 494 -26.46 19.57 28.46
C LEU A 494 -27.11 18.76 27.31
N LEU A 495 -27.35 19.38 26.15
CA LEU A 495 -27.81 18.70 24.93
C LEU A 495 -26.85 17.60 24.46
N ALA A 496 -25.56 17.68 24.83
CA ALA A 496 -24.58 16.66 24.50
C ALA A 496 -24.98 15.27 25.04
N LEU A 497 -25.66 15.22 26.19
CA LEU A 497 -26.11 13.99 26.82
C LEU A 497 -27.41 13.51 26.19
N ASN A 498 -27.37 12.32 25.59
CA ASN A 498 -28.44 11.79 24.76
C ASN A 498 -29.65 11.29 25.60
N MET A 499 -30.76 10.97 24.93
CA MET A 499 -31.97 10.48 25.62
C MET A 499 -31.77 9.14 26.34
N GLY A 500 -30.84 8.31 25.89
CA GLY A 500 -30.46 7.06 26.57
C GLY A 500 -29.82 7.32 27.93
N PHE A 501 -28.86 8.27 28.00
CA PHE A 501 -28.28 8.73 29.25
C PHE A 501 -29.37 9.30 30.18
N ARG A 502 -30.21 10.23 29.68
CA ARG A 502 -31.26 10.88 30.49
C ARG A 502 -32.26 9.88 31.06
N LYS A 503 -32.66 8.87 30.27
CA LYS A 503 -33.53 7.77 30.75
C LYS A 503 -32.85 6.93 31.82
N LYS A 504 -31.57 6.59 31.63
CA LYS A 504 -30.81 5.77 32.57
C LYS A 504 -30.57 6.51 33.89
N LEU A 505 -30.21 7.79 33.83
CA LEU A 505 -30.15 8.68 34.99
C LEU A 505 -31.49 8.72 35.73
N GLY A 506 -32.60 8.80 35.00
CA GLY A 506 -33.93 8.69 35.59
C GLY A 506 -34.24 7.35 36.25
N LEU A 507 -33.60 6.23 35.88
CA LEU A 507 -33.76 4.97 36.60
C LEU A 507 -33.09 5.01 37.97
N TYR A 508 -31.96 5.71 38.10
CA TYR A 508 -31.23 5.89 39.36
C TYR A 508 -31.86 6.95 40.27
N LEU A 509 -32.57 7.93 39.71
CA LEU A 509 -33.11 9.10 40.42
C LEU A 509 -34.64 9.09 40.60
N ASN A 510 -35.40 8.18 39.96
CA ASN A 510 -36.84 8.01 40.19
C ASN A 510 -37.23 6.71 40.93
N PRO A 511 -36.55 6.27 42.02
CA PRO A 511 -37.00 5.12 42.78
C PRO A 511 -38.31 5.43 43.53
N ARG A 512 -39.20 4.43 43.68
CA ARG A 512 -40.47 4.60 44.40
C ARG A 512 -40.30 4.74 45.92
N ASN A 513 -39.19 4.23 46.47
CA ASN A 513 -38.80 4.34 47.88
C ASN A 513 -37.34 4.81 47.90
N ALA A 514 -37.10 6.09 48.18
CA ALA A 514 -35.77 6.67 48.16
C ALA A 514 -35.10 6.58 49.54
N VAL A 515 -33.89 5.99 49.60
CA VAL A 515 -32.97 6.04 50.77
C VAL A 515 -31.87 7.09 50.55
N ALA A 516 -31.70 7.55 49.31
CA ALA A 516 -30.72 8.55 48.87
C ALA A 516 -31.43 9.67 48.09
N ALA A 517 -30.73 10.77 47.81
CA ALA A 517 -31.26 11.90 47.06
C ALA A 517 -31.84 11.47 45.69
N ASP A 518 -33.08 11.88 45.43
CA ASP A 518 -33.84 11.54 44.24
C ASP A 518 -33.92 12.74 43.26
N TRP A 519 -34.74 12.60 42.22
CA TRP A 519 -34.91 13.63 41.21
C TRP A 519 -35.46 14.96 41.75
N MET A 520 -36.15 14.97 42.90
CA MET A 520 -36.66 16.20 43.51
C MET A 520 -35.52 17.00 44.12
N ALA A 521 -34.62 16.34 44.86
CA ALA A 521 -33.40 16.97 45.37
C ALA A 521 -32.51 17.51 44.24
N LEU A 522 -32.43 16.78 43.12
CA LEU A 522 -31.76 17.27 41.91
C LEU A 522 -32.44 18.53 41.34
N ALA A 523 -33.78 18.55 41.26
CA ALA A 523 -34.56 19.67 40.75
C ALA A 523 -34.46 20.92 41.65
N GLU A 524 -34.45 20.76 42.96
CA GLU A 524 -34.26 21.86 43.92
C GLU A 524 -32.86 22.46 43.78
N ALA A 525 -31.81 21.62 43.67
CA ALA A 525 -30.44 22.09 43.45
C ALA A 525 -30.25 22.77 42.06
N MET A 526 -31.11 22.46 41.09
CA MET A 526 -31.20 23.16 39.81
C MET A 526 -32.02 24.46 39.86
N GLY A 527 -32.65 24.77 41.00
CA GLY A 527 -33.40 26.02 41.24
C GLY A 527 -34.89 25.97 40.86
N PHE A 528 -35.49 24.78 40.73
CA PHE A 528 -36.93 24.67 40.49
C PHE A 528 -37.74 24.92 41.77
N THR A 529 -38.90 25.55 41.63
CA THR A 529 -39.80 25.82 42.76
C THR A 529 -40.62 24.58 43.11
N TYR A 530 -41.08 24.50 44.36
CA TYR A 530 -41.90 23.38 44.85
C TYR A 530 -43.13 23.07 43.97
N LEU A 531 -43.85 24.10 43.49
CA LEU A 531 -45.01 23.90 42.62
C LEU A 531 -44.63 23.28 41.26
N GLU A 532 -43.45 23.61 40.71
CA GLU A 532 -42.99 23.06 39.44
C GLU A 532 -42.57 21.61 39.58
N ILE A 533 -41.84 21.29 40.66
CA ILE A 533 -41.47 19.92 41.00
C ILE A 533 -42.73 19.06 41.10
N LYS A 534 -43.76 19.53 41.80
CA LYS A 534 -45.03 18.82 41.94
C LYS A 534 -45.76 18.58 40.62
N ASN A 535 -45.62 19.47 39.63
CA ASN A 535 -46.20 19.25 38.30
C ASN A 535 -45.53 18.09 37.56
N TYR A 536 -44.22 17.89 37.76
CA TYR A 536 -43.47 16.80 37.13
C TYR A 536 -43.70 15.42 37.78
N GLU A 537 -44.26 15.34 38.99
CA GLU A 537 -44.63 14.06 39.62
C GLU A 537 -45.60 13.22 38.76
N SER A 538 -46.45 13.90 37.99
CA SER A 538 -47.41 13.26 37.08
C SER A 538 -46.77 12.73 35.79
N ALA A 539 -45.50 13.06 35.53
CA ALA A 539 -44.79 12.64 34.32
C ALA A 539 -44.26 11.20 34.44
N GLY A 540 -44.24 10.46 33.33
CA GLY A 540 -43.73 9.09 33.30
C GLY A 540 -42.23 8.96 33.62
N ASN A 541 -41.44 10.03 33.46
CA ASN A 541 -40.06 10.12 33.95
C ASN A 541 -39.77 11.57 34.36
N PRO A 542 -39.95 11.91 35.65
CA PRO A 542 -39.77 13.26 36.16
C PRO A 542 -38.36 13.81 35.95
N THR A 543 -37.31 13.01 36.16
CA THR A 543 -35.89 13.43 35.92
C THR A 543 -35.66 13.92 34.50
N VAL A 544 -36.17 13.22 33.48
CA VAL A 544 -36.01 13.63 32.08
C VAL A 544 -36.68 14.97 31.82
N LYS A 545 -37.87 15.20 32.39
CA LYS A 545 -38.60 16.46 32.24
C LYS A 545 -37.92 17.64 32.92
N VAL A 546 -37.40 17.43 34.12
CA VAL A 546 -36.59 18.44 34.82
C VAL A 546 -35.36 18.84 33.99
N LEU A 547 -34.65 17.87 33.39
CA LEU A 547 -33.48 18.16 32.55
C LEU A 547 -33.84 18.87 31.22
N GLU A 548 -34.97 18.52 30.59
CA GLU A 548 -35.48 19.21 29.40
C GLU A 548 -35.82 20.67 29.69
N ASP A 549 -36.54 20.91 30.78
CA ASP A 549 -36.94 22.27 31.19
C ASP A 549 -35.75 23.08 31.72
N TRP A 550 -34.81 22.47 32.42
CA TRP A 550 -33.59 23.15 32.90
C TRP A 550 -32.75 23.65 31.73
N GLN A 551 -32.61 22.82 30.70
CA GLN A 551 -31.94 23.18 29.46
C GLN A 551 -32.65 24.32 28.71
N ALA A 552 -33.98 24.37 28.75
CA ALA A 552 -34.75 25.44 28.11
C ALA A 552 -34.67 26.78 28.85
N ARG A 553 -34.44 26.75 30.17
CA ARG A 553 -34.48 27.93 31.05
C ARG A 553 -33.13 28.59 31.28
N SER A 554 -32.04 27.82 31.32
CA SER A 554 -30.72 28.32 31.71
C SER A 554 -29.68 28.12 30.61
N THR A 555 -28.94 29.19 30.29
CA THR A 555 -27.75 29.13 29.43
C THR A 555 -26.56 28.45 30.12
N ASP A 556 -26.61 28.28 31.44
CA ASP A 556 -25.57 27.63 32.26
C ASP A 556 -25.83 26.12 32.45
N ALA A 557 -26.81 25.55 31.76
CA ALA A 557 -27.07 24.11 31.75
C ALA A 557 -25.98 23.37 30.95
N THR A 558 -24.85 23.10 31.60
CA THR A 558 -23.70 22.38 31.03
C THR A 558 -23.51 21.02 31.68
N VAL A 559 -22.81 20.12 30.99
CA VAL A 559 -22.48 18.78 31.51
C VAL A 559 -21.67 18.90 32.79
N GLY A 560 -20.68 19.81 32.84
CA GLY A 560 -19.90 20.07 34.04
C GLY A 560 -20.74 20.55 35.23
N LYS A 561 -21.76 21.40 34.99
CA LYS A 561 -22.64 21.88 36.06
C LYS A 561 -23.57 20.78 36.59
N LEU A 562 -24.09 19.91 35.72
CA LEU A 562 -24.87 18.75 36.15
C LEU A 562 -24.04 17.82 37.05
N LEU A 563 -22.77 17.56 36.69
CA LEU A 563 -21.87 16.73 37.49
C LEU A 563 -21.59 17.34 38.87
N SER A 564 -21.39 18.66 38.94
CA SER A 564 -21.25 19.39 40.22
C SER A 564 -22.49 19.20 41.09
N ILE A 565 -23.68 19.39 40.51
CA ILE A 565 -24.95 19.26 41.25
C ILE A 565 -25.15 17.82 41.72
N LEU A 566 -24.85 16.81 40.89
CA LEU A 566 -24.93 15.39 41.28
C LEU A 566 -23.97 15.04 42.42
N SER A 567 -22.80 15.65 42.45
CA SER A 567 -21.85 15.49 43.55
C SER A 567 -22.30 16.23 44.83
N GLU A 568 -22.91 17.41 44.68
CA GLU A 568 -23.52 18.19 45.77
C GLU A 568 -24.71 17.47 46.42
N VAL A 569 -25.50 16.71 45.65
CA VAL A 569 -26.56 15.83 46.18
C VAL A 569 -26.05 14.44 46.58
N GLU A 570 -24.73 14.28 46.72
CA GLU A 570 -24.03 13.07 47.18
C GLU A 570 -24.29 11.80 46.33
N ARG A 571 -24.62 11.95 45.05
CA ARG A 571 -24.84 10.83 44.10
C ARG A 571 -23.60 10.47 43.27
N ASN A 572 -22.46 10.35 43.94
CA ASN A 572 -21.20 9.94 43.29
C ASN A 572 -21.26 8.50 42.74
N ASP A 573 -22.11 7.64 43.33
CA ASP A 573 -22.43 6.29 42.85
C ASP A 573 -22.93 6.29 41.40
N VAL A 574 -23.84 7.23 41.09
CA VAL A 574 -24.42 7.38 39.74
C VAL A 574 -23.39 7.94 38.76
N LEU A 575 -22.48 8.79 39.25
CA LEU A 575 -21.43 9.37 38.42
C LEU A 575 -20.47 8.27 37.95
N GLU A 576 -20.01 7.40 38.84
CA GLU A 576 -19.12 6.28 38.48
C GLU A 576 -19.79 5.32 37.48
N ASP A 577 -21.06 4.96 37.72
CA ASP A 577 -21.82 4.03 36.86
C ASP A 577 -22.12 4.59 35.46
N LEU A 578 -22.29 5.92 35.35
CA LEU A 578 -22.66 6.58 34.10
C LEU A 578 -21.47 7.25 33.39
N GLN A 579 -20.29 7.34 34.01
CA GLN A 579 -19.10 7.98 33.44
C GLN A 579 -18.80 7.51 32.00
N PRO A 580 -18.82 6.20 31.66
CA PRO A 580 -18.54 5.76 30.29
C PRO A 580 -19.55 6.28 29.25
N MET A 581 -20.81 6.48 29.66
CA MET A 581 -21.85 7.02 28.78
C MET A 581 -21.69 8.53 28.59
N ILE A 582 -21.27 9.24 29.64
CA ILE A 582 -20.99 10.68 29.60
C ILE A 582 -19.82 10.95 28.65
N ASP A 583 -18.73 10.19 28.78
CA ASP A 583 -17.55 10.33 27.94
C ASP A 583 -17.87 10.08 26.46
N GLU A 584 -18.68 9.06 26.16
CA GLU A 584 -19.11 8.73 24.79
C GLU A 584 -20.04 9.79 24.19
N ASP A 585 -20.99 10.31 24.96
CA ASP A 585 -21.93 11.34 24.51
C ASP A 585 -21.25 12.69 24.29
N VAL A 586 -20.39 13.11 25.23
CA VAL A 586 -19.56 14.31 25.09
C VAL A 586 -18.62 14.18 23.90
N ARG A 587 -18.01 13.00 23.68
CA ARG A 587 -17.18 12.73 22.50
C ARG A 587 -17.96 12.93 21.21
N ARG A 588 -19.12 12.29 21.05
CA ARG A 588 -19.98 12.44 19.86
C ARG A 588 -20.41 13.89 19.64
N TYR A 589 -20.73 14.61 20.71
CA TYR A 589 -21.10 16.02 20.62
C TYR A 589 -19.93 16.90 20.16
N CYS A 590 -18.74 16.72 20.74
CA CYS A 590 -17.55 17.49 20.39
C CYS A 590 -17.04 17.19 18.99
N GLU A 591 -17.18 15.95 18.55
CA GLU A 591 -16.89 15.55 17.19
C GLU A 591 -17.86 16.22 16.20
N ARG A 592 -19.15 16.30 16.53
CA ARG A 592 -20.14 17.07 15.75
C ARG A 592 -19.89 18.58 15.77
N SER A 593 -19.41 19.13 16.88
CA SER A 593 -19.21 20.59 17.08
C SER A 593 -17.85 21.12 16.60
N ASN A 594 -16.81 20.29 16.48
CA ASN A 594 -15.51 20.67 15.86
C ASN A 594 -15.52 20.53 14.33
N ARG A 595 -16.65 20.15 13.75
CA ARG A 595 -16.93 20.42 12.35
C ARG A 595 -17.33 21.90 12.27
N ASP A 596 -16.65 22.67 11.44
CA ASP A 596 -17.25 23.91 10.90
C ASP A 596 -18.69 23.59 10.42
N PRO A 597 -19.58 24.59 10.22
CA PRO A 597 -20.88 24.36 9.60
C PRO A 597 -20.74 23.99 8.10
N GLU A 598 -19.97 22.94 7.81
CA GLU A 598 -20.16 22.00 6.73
C GLU A 598 -20.90 20.77 7.29
N PRO A 599 -21.88 20.21 6.56
CA PRO A 599 -22.66 19.11 7.09
C PRO A 599 -21.78 17.87 7.34
N PRO A 600 -22.06 17.11 8.40
CA PRO A 600 -20.99 16.46 9.11
C PRO A 600 -21.01 14.94 8.88
N LEU A 601 -20.05 14.44 8.11
CA LEU A 601 -19.70 13.01 7.92
C LEU A 601 -19.09 12.38 9.19
N GLN A 602 -19.88 11.74 10.08
CA GLN A 602 -19.45 10.67 11.00
C GLN A 602 -20.50 9.58 10.92
N VAL A 603 -20.24 8.40 10.37
CA VAL A 603 -19.16 7.43 10.65
C VAL A 603 -19.25 6.87 12.07
N ASN A 604 -19.69 5.60 12.16
CA ASN A 604 -19.12 4.66 13.13
C ASN A 604 -18.10 3.79 12.39
N GLN A 605 -16.84 3.88 12.81
CA GLN A 605 -16.00 2.71 13.08
C GLN A 605 -16.56 2.11 14.39
N VAL A 606 -16.65 0.82 14.70
CA VAL A 606 -15.88 -0.38 14.36
C VAL A 606 -16.81 -1.57 14.62
N ASP A 607 -16.76 -2.59 13.77
CA ASP A 607 -16.59 -3.95 14.25
C ASP A 607 -15.83 -4.75 13.19
N SER A 608 -14.54 -4.99 13.46
CA SER A 608 -13.84 -6.14 12.92
C SER A 608 -14.37 -7.35 13.67
N CYS A 609 -15.05 -8.28 13.01
CA CYS A 609 -14.98 -9.72 13.32
C CYS A 609 -15.94 -10.56 12.46
N PHE A 610 -15.29 -11.42 11.66
CA PHE A 610 -15.70 -12.77 11.26
C PHE A 610 -16.81 -13.03 10.24
N HIS A 611 -16.45 -13.96 9.35
CA HIS A 611 -17.19 -14.56 8.26
C HIS A 611 -18.63 -14.98 8.57
N ARG A 612 -19.50 -14.65 7.61
CA ARG A 612 -20.65 -15.40 7.02
C ARG A 612 -21.50 -14.31 6.35
N THR A 613 -21.74 -14.24 5.06
CA THR A 613 -22.09 -15.23 4.02
C THR A 613 -22.23 -14.41 2.72
N LEU A 614 -22.18 -15.05 1.54
CA LEU A 614 -22.54 -14.55 0.19
C LEU A 614 -22.66 -13.02 0.00
N ASP A 615 -21.79 -12.45 -0.85
CA ASP A 615 -21.81 -11.08 -1.38
C ASP A 615 -23.19 -10.40 -1.26
N ARG A 616 -23.26 -9.38 -0.41
CA ARG A 616 -24.36 -8.42 -0.38
C ARG A 616 -24.23 -7.50 -1.59
N VAL A 617 -25.16 -7.61 -2.55
CA VAL A 617 -25.16 -7.00 -3.90
C VAL A 617 -25.58 -5.52 -3.89
N GLY A 618 -25.32 -4.77 -2.81
CA GLY A 618 -25.70 -3.37 -2.69
C GLY A 618 -24.73 -2.46 -3.45
N LEU A 619 -25.21 -1.72 -4.46
CA LEU A 619 -24.45 -0.67 -5.17
C LEU A 619 -24.72 0.72 -4.57
N THR A 620 -25.89 0.90 -3.97
CA THR A 620 -26.35 2.16 -3.37
C THR A 620 -26.47 2.05 -1.85
N LEU A 621 -26.49 3.20 -1.17
CA LEU A 621 -26.67 3.28 0.28
C LEU A 621 -28.06 2.80 0.77
N TYR A 622 -29.00 2.59 -0.15
CA TYR A 622 -30.38 2.22 0.13
C TYR A 622 -30.79 0.85 -0.46
N ASP A 623 -29.88 0.15 -1.15
CA ASP A 623 -30.12 -1.20 -1.65
C ASP A 623 -30.26 -2.16 -0.46
N ASP A 624 -31.33 -2.97 -0.46
CA ASP A 624 -31.46 -4.09 0.48
C ASP A 624 -30.43 -5.17 0.12
N PRO A 625 -29.51 -5.53 1.02
CA PRO A 625 -28.48 -6.51 0.74
C PRO A 625 -28.96 -7.92 0.33
N GLU A 626 -30.21 -8.27 0.62
CA GLU A 626 -30.86 -9.52 0.15
C GLU A 626 -32.08 -9.27 -0.77
N GLY A 627 -32.32 -8.02 -1.17
CA GLY A 627 -33.59 -7.58 -1.75
C GLY A 627 -33.51 -6.98 -3.16
N THR A 628 -34.59 -6.30 -3.54
CA THR A 628 -34.73 -5.66 -4.85
C THR A 628 -33.88 -4.39 -4.91
N PRO A 629 -33.06 -4.23 -5.95
CA PRO A 629 -32.18 -3.08 -6.07
C PRO A 629 -32.93 -1.79 -6.39
N GLU A 630 -32.40 -0.69 -5.88
CA GLU A 630 -32.97 0.62 -6.01
C GLU A 630 -32.83 1.16 -7.45
N LEU A 631 -33.94 1.64 -8.00
CA LEU A 631 -33.99 2.24 -9.33
C LEU A 631 -34.18 3.74 -9.22
N PHE A 632 -33.45 4.47 -10.06
CA PHE A 632 -33.50 5.92 -10.14
C PHE A 632 -34.07 6.39 -11.47
N HIS A 633 -34.74 7.53 -11.43
CA HIS A 633 -35.26 8.20 -12.62
C HIS A 633 -34.12 8.80 -13.44
N ALA A 634 -33.10 9.36 -12.79
CA ALA A 634 -31.89 9.79 -13.47
C ALA A 634 -30.63 9.73 -12.62
N PHE A 635 -29.51 9.46 -13.28
CA PHE A 635 -28.16 9.72 -12.76
C PHE A 635 -27.77 11.17 -13.02
N ILE A 636 -27.28 11.89 -12.00
CA ILE A 636 -26.85 13.28 -12.13
C ILE A 636 -25.33 13.35 -12.27
N CYS A 637 -24.88 13.86 -13.41
CA CYS A 637 -23.48 14.08 -13.73
C CYS A 637 -23.16 15.57 -13.64
N TYR A 638 -22.25 15.92 -12.74
CA TYR A 638 -21.87 17.29 -12.40
C TYR A 638 -20.43 17.31 -11.88
N CYS A 639 -19.79 18.48 -11.88
CA CYS A 639 -18.54 18.71 -11.17
C CYS A 639 -18.81 19.31 -9.78
N GLN A 640 -17.89 19.11 -8.82
CA GLN A 640 -18.10 19.49 -7.41
C GLN A 640 -18.51 20.96 -7.21
N SER A 641 -17.98 21.87 -8.03
CA SER A 641 -18.33 23.30 -8.01
C SER A 641 -19.80 23.59 -8.33
N ASP A 642 -20.49 22.69 -9.01
CA ASP A 642 -21.88 22.83 -9.42
C ASP A 642 -22.86 22.15 -8.44
N PHE A 643 -22.35 21.57 -7.34
CA PHE A 643 -23.17 20.83 -6.38
C PHE A 643 -24.29 21.68 -5.76
N GLY A 644 -24.08 22.99 -5.57
CA GLY A 644 -25.12 23.89 -5.08
C GLY A 644 -26.38 23.91 -5.96
N PHE A 645 -26.22 23.83 -7.29
CA PHE A 645 -27.36 23.72 -8.21
C PHE A 645 -27.97 22.31 -8.20
N VAL A 646 -27.17 21.27 -7.96
CA VAL A 646 -27.67 19.90 -7.79
C VAL A 646 -28.53 19.79 -6.52
N GLN A 647 -28.17 20.47 -5.44
CA GLN A 647 -29.00 20.54 -4.23
C GLN A 647 -30.36 21.21 -4.50
N GLU A 648 -30.39 22.28 -5.30
CA GLU A 648 -31.63 22.88 -5.78
C GLU A 648 -32.44 21.89 -6.62
N MET A 649 -31.81 21.14 -7.52
CA MET A 649 -32.44 20.10 -8.32
C MET A 649 -33.04 18.96 -7.48
N ILE A 650 -32.35 18.53 -6.43
CA ILE A 650 -32.87 17.55 -5.46
C ILE A 650 -34.11 18.10 -4.77
N ARG A 651 -34.04 19.33 -4.25
CA ARG A 651 -35.17 19.97 -3.57
C ARG A 651 -36.39 20.10 -4.48
N GLU A 652 -36.18 20.60 -5.70
CA GLU A 652 -37.27 20.88 -6.63
C GLU A 652 -37.83 19.64 -7.32
N LEU A 653 -37.07 18.55 -7.50
CA LEU A 653 -37.53 17.34 -8.19
C LEU A 653 -37.92 16.18 -7.26
N GLU A 654 -37.31 16.06 -6.07
CA GLU A 654 -37.61 15.00 -5.11
C GLU A 654 -38.61 15.46 -4.02
N GLN A 655 -38.53 16.72 -3.56
CA GLN A 655 -39.34 17.20 -2.41
C GLN A 655 -40.63 17.93 -2.80
N THR A 656 -40.89 18.16 -4.09
CA THR A 656 -42.12 18.77 -4.60
C THR A 656 -43.08 17.71 -5.18
N ASP A 657 -44.18 18.14 -5.79
CA ASP A 657 -45.21 17.29 -6.39
C ASP A 657 -44.71 16.31 -7.49
N PHE A 658 -43.47 16.44 -7.99
CA PHE A 658 -42.94 15.56 -9.04
C PHE A 658 -42.53 14.16 -8.55
N LYS A 659 -42.19 13.99 -7.27
CA LYS A 659 -41.80 12.71 -6.64
C LYS A 659 -40.78 11.87 -7.44
N LEU A 660 -39.84 12.53 -8.11
CA LEU A 660 -38.76 11.86 -8.84
C LEU A 660 -37.67 11.42 -7.87
N LYS A 661 -36.86 10.46 -8.31
CA LYS A 661 -35.73 9.92 -7.54
C LYS A 661 -34.46 10.04 -8.34
N LEU A 662 -33.52 10.85 -7.88
CA LEU A 662 -32.26 11.12 -8.55
C LEU A 662 -31.13 10.30 -7.92
N CYS A 663 -30.19 9.82 -8.72
CA CYS A 663 -28.96 9.21 -8.24
C CYS A 663 -27.85 10.24 -8.32
N VAL A 664 -27.36 10.65 -7.16
CA VAL A 664 -26.30 11.63 -6.97
C VAL A 664 -25.11 10.88 -6.38
N PHE A 665 -24.00 10.85 -7.12
CA PHE A 665 -22.87 9.97 -6.81
C PHE A 665 -22.36 10.13 -5.37
N ASP A 666 -22.22 11.36 -4.89
CA ASP A 666 -21.71 11.65 -3.54
C ASP A 666 -22.72 11.37 -2.41
N ARG A 667 -24.01 11.18 -2.75
CA ARG A 667 -25.10 10.96 -1.78
C ARG A 667 -25.56 9.51 -1.73
N ASP A 668 -25.63 8.85 -2.88
CA ASP A 668 -26.38 7.60 -3.05
C ASP A 668 -25.48 6.37 -3.24
N VAL A 669 -24.18 6.55 -3.49
CA VAL A 669 -23.24 5.45 -3.82
C VAL A 669 -22.40 5.05 -2.61
N LEU A 670 -22.19 3.74 -2.44
CA LEU A 670 -21.39 3.20 -1.34
C LEU A 670 -19.89 3.55 -1.49
N PRO A 671 -19.25 4.11 -0.46
CA PRO A 671 -17.81 4.38 -0.48
C PRO A 671 -17.00 3.09 -0.32
N GLY A 672 -15.94 2.92 -1.14
CA GLY A 672 -14.97 1.83 -1.00
C GLY A 672 -14.78 0.92 -2.21
N SER A 673 -15.60 1.03 -3.25
CA SER A 673 -15.45 0.26 -4.49
C SER A 673 -14.96 1.13 -5.67
N CYS A 674 -14.59 0.49 -6.78
CA CYS A 674 -14.04 1.19 -7.95
C CYS A 674 -15.08 2.14 -8.57
N VAL A 675 -14.86 3.45 -8.41
CA VAL A 675 -15.75 4.54 -8.86
C VAL A 675 -16.24 4.34 -10.29
N TRP A 676 -15.36 3.99 -11.22
CA TRP A 676 -15.70 3.83 -12.64
C TRP A 676 -16.61 2.63 -12.93
N THR A 677 -16.41 1.52 -12.22
CA THR A 677 -17.20 0.29 -12.39
C THR A 677 -18.61 0.50 -11.86
N ILE A 678 -18.75 1.04 -10.65
CA ILE A 678 -20.06 1.32 -10.05
C ILE A 678 -20.82 2.36 -10.88
N THR A 679 -20.15 3.44 -11.27
CA THR A 679 -20.78 4.49 -12.08
C THR A 679 -21.31 3.92 -13.39
N SER A 680 -20.55 3.04 -14.05
CA SER A 680 -20.99 2.38 -15.28
C SER A 680 -22.21 1.50 -15.03
N GLU A 681 -22.22 0.72 -13.96
CA GLU A 681 -23.33 -0.17 -13.62
C GLU A 681 -24.60 0.58 -13.19
N LEU A 682 -24.46 1.68 -12.44
CA LEU A 682 -25.58 2.56 -12.07
C LEU A 682 -26.21 3.22 -13.30
N ILE A 683 -25.37 3.78 -14.19
CA ILE A 683 -25.82 4.41 -15.43
C ILE A 683 -26.51 3.38 -16.33
N GLU A 684 -25.96 2.17 -16.45
CA GLU A 684 -26.46 1.14 -17.35
C GLU A 684 -27.74 0.47 -16.82
N LYS A 685 -27.73 0.00 -15.57
CA LYS A 685 -28.72 -0.95 -15.04
C LYS A 685 -29.71 -0.35 -14.03
N ARG A 686 -29.39 0.79 -13.41
CA ARG A 686 -30.16 1.35 -12.28
C ARG A 686 -30.84 2.69 -12.58
N CYS A 687 -30.34 3.42 -13.56
CA CYS A 687 -30.87 4.75 -13.91
C CYS A 687 -31.54 4.74 -15.28
N LYS A 688 -32.79 5.24 -15.36
CA LYS A 688 -33.52 5.33 -16.63
C LYS A 688 -32.89 6.37 -17.56
N ARG A 689 -32.51 7.52 -17.02
CA ARG A 689 -31.92 8.65 -17.76
C ARG A 689 -30.66 9.17 -17.07
N MET A 690 -29.99 10.11 -17.71
CA MET A 690 -28.84 10.82 -17.17
C MET A 690 -29.00 12.30 -17.43
N VAL A 691 -28.85 13.12 -16.38
CA VAL A 691 -28.81 14.57 -16.48
C VAL A 691 -27.37 15.00 -16.40
N VAL A 692 -26.94 15.82 -17.36
CA VAL A 692 -25.58 16.36 -17.41
C VAL A 692 -25.66 17.86 -17.13
N VAL A 693 -25.15 18.29 -15.99
CA VAL A 693 -25.09 19.70 -15.58
C VAL A 693 -23.84 20.31 -16.20
N ILE A 694 -24.01 21.14 -17.22
CA ILE A 694 -22.93 21.69 -18.03
C ILE A 694 -22.52 23.08 -17.52
N SER A 695 -21.23 23.21 -17.26
CA SER A 695 -20.51 24.41 -16.87
C SER A 695 -19.13 24.46 -17.53
N ASP A 696 -18.37 25.55 -17.34
CA ASP A 696 -16.98 25.62 -17.83
C ASP A 696 -16.06 24.64 -17.08
N GLU A 697 -16.31 24.38 -15.79
CA GLU A 697 -15.56 23.44 -14.94
C GLU A 697 -15.92 21.98 -15.25
N TYR A 698 -17.19 21.72 -15.59
CA TYR A 698 -17.65 20.41 -16.06
C TYR A 698 -16.83 19.92 -17.26
N LEU A 699 -16.46 20.82 -18.18
CA LEU A 699 -15.68 20.50 -19.37
C LEU A 699 -14.23 20.09 -19.08
N ASP A 700 -13.70 20.45 -17.90
CA ASP A 700 -12.34 20.11 -17.49
C ASP A 700 -12.29 18.82 -16.64
N SER A 701 -13.44 18.25 -16.28
CA SER A 701 -13.53 17.06 -15.41
C SER A 701 -13.46 15.76 -16.21
N GLU A 702 -12.36 15.00 -16.03
CA GLU A 702 -12.18 13.66 -16.63
C GLU A 702 -13.30 12.68 -16.22
N ALA A 703 -13.85 12.84 -15.00
CA ALA A 703 -14.96 12.01 -14.52
C ALA A 703 -16.26 12.29 -15.28
N CYS A 704 -16.58 13.56 -15.49
CA CYS A 704 -17.73 13.97 -16.27
C CYS A 704 -17.62 13.57 -17.75
N ASP A 705 -16.41 13.68 -18.31
CA ASP A 705 -16.10 13.28 -19.68
C ASP A 705 -16.31 11.76 -19.89
N PHE A 706 -15.78 10.93 -18.99
CA PHE A 706 -16.01 9.48 -19.02
C PHE A 706 -17.49 9.12 -18.91
N GLN A 707 -18.19 9.66 -17.90
CA GLN A 707 -19.59 9.36 -17.63
C GLN A 707 -20.48 9.70 -18.83
N THR A 708 -20.23 10.86 -19.45
CA THR A 708 -20.97 11.29 -20.64
C THR A 708 -20.67 10.44 -21.87
N LYS A 709 -19.41 10.12 -22.13
CA LYS A 709 -19.03 9.23 -23.24
C LYS A 709 -19.60 7.82 -23.07
N PHE A 710 -19.61 7.30 -21.84
CA PHE A 710 -20.19 5.99 -21.52
C PHE A 710 -21.71 6.00 -21.71
N ALA A 711 -22.42 7.01 -21.22
CA ALA A 711 -23.86 7.11 -21.43
C ALA A 711 -24.24 7.26 -22.91
N LEU A 712 -23.42 7.95 -23.70
CA LEU A 712 -23.60 8.04 -25.14
C LEU A 712 -23.34 6.69 -25.86
N SER A 713 -22.38 5.89 -25.40
CA SER A 713 -22.12 4.56 -25.97
C SER A 713 -23.27 3.58 -25.70
N LEU A 714 -23.99 3.75 -24.59
CA LEU A 714 -25.20 3.00 -24.26
C LEU A 714 -26.43 3.41 -25.08
N SER A 715 -26.35 4.45 -25.92
CA SER A 715 -27.46 4.93 -26.75
C SER A 715 -26.99 5.42 -28.13
N PRO A 716 -26.43 4.52 -28.96
CA PRO A 716 -25.93 4.89 -30.28
C PRO A 716 -27.09 5.35 -31.20
N GLY A 717 -26.92 6.51 -31.84
CA GLY A 717 -27.83 6.99 -32.88
C GLY A 717 -29.12 7.68 -32.43
N ALA A 718 -29.15 8.30 -31.24
CA ALA A 718 -30.24 9.19 -30.77
C ALA A 718 -31.66 8.59 -30.69
N ARG A 719 -31.81 7.26 -30.77
CA ARG A 719 -33.12 6.59 -30.70
C ARG A 719 -33.70 6.54 -29.28
N ASN A 720 -32.85 6.43 -28.26
CA ASN A 720 -33.25 6.55 -26.85
C ASN A 720 -32.68 7.86 -26.28
N LYS A 721 -33.54 8.83 -25.96
CA LYS A 721 -33.16 10.13 -25.38
C LYS A 721 -32.79 9.97 -23.90
N ARG A 722 -31.74 9.19 -23.62
CA ARG A 722 -31.29 8.85 -22.27
C ARG A 722 -30.57 10.02 -21.59
N LEU A 723 -29.95 10.92 -22.36
CA LEU A 723 -29.12 12.02 -21.84
C LEU A 723 -29.82 13.38 -22.01
N ILE A 724 -29.90 14.15 -20.92
CA ILE A 724 -30.53 15.48 -20.84
C ILE A 724 -29.47 16.50 -20.40
N PRO A 725 -28.95 17.33 -21.31
CA PRO A 725 -28.03 18.40 -20.92
C PRO A 725 -28.80 19.56 -20.26
N VAL A 726 -28.27 20.05 -19.14
CA VAL A 726 -28.79 21.17 -18.37
C VAL A 726 -27.72 22.26 -18.27
N LYS A 727 -28.07 23.50 -18.61
CA LYS A 727 -27.19 24.66 -18.43
C LYS A 727 -27.83 25.61 -17.43
N TYR A 728 -27.13 25.92 -16.34
CA TYR A 728 -27.67 26.75 -15.26
C TYR A 728 -26.93 28.07 -15.03
N LYS A 729 -25.70 28.18 -15.51
CA LYS A 729 -24.91 29.42 -15.52
C LYS A 729 -24.36 29.73 -16.91
N SER A 730 -24.01 30.98 -17.14
CA SER A 730 -23.33 31.40 -18.37
C SER A 730 -22.00 30.67 -18.54
N MET A 731 -21.64 30.34 -19.78
CA MET A 731 -20.41 29.62 -20.11
C MET A 731 -19.56 30.50 -21.03
N SER A 732 -18.26 30.53 -20.77
CA SER A 732 -17.27 31.15 -21.64
C SER A 732 -16.76 30.17 -22.71
N LYS A 733 -16.77 28.87 -22.42
CA LYS A 733 -16.31 27.82 -23.34
C LYS A 733 -17.39 27.38 -24.32
N PRO A 734 -17.02 26.90 -25.52
CA PRO A 734 -17.98 26.43 -26.51
C PRO A 734 -18.71 25.17 -26.03
N PHE A 735 -20.01 25.08 -26.34
CA PHE A 735 -20.83 23.93 -25.97
C PHE A 735 -20.30 22.64 -26.64
N PRO A 736 -20.17 21.51 -25.90
CA PRO A 736 -19.60 20.26 -26.39
C PRO A 736 -20.25 19.78 -27.68
N SER A 737 -19.43 19.54 -28.72
CA SER A 737 -19.91 19.02 -30.01
C SER A 737 -20.69 17.71 -29.85
N ILE A 738 -20.26 16.88 -28.90
CA ILE A 738 -20.85 15.57 -28.59
C ILE A 738 -22.28 15.65 -28.00
N LEU A 739 -22.71 16.83 -27.53
CA LEU A 739 -24.05 17.04 -26.96
C LEU A 739 -24.93 17.95 -27.84
N ARG A 740 -24.40 18.49 -28.95
CA ARG A 740 -25.11 19.49 -29.80
C ARG A 740 -26.41 18.99 -30.41
N PHE A 741 -26.55 17.68 -30.61
CA PHE A 741 -27.75 17.07 -31.20
C PHE A 741 -28.85 16.77 -30.16
N LEU A 742 -28.60 17.05 -28.87
CA LEU A 742 -29.56 16.84 -27.78
C LEU A 742 -30.31 18.13 -27.45
N THR A 743 -31.54 17.99 -26.95
CA THR A 743 -32.36 19.13 -26.54
C THR A 743 -31.85 19.69 -25.20
N LEU A 744 -31.29 20.90 -25.23
CA LEU A 744 -30.79 21.60 -24.04
C LEU A 744 -31.92 22.13 -23.15
N CYS A 745 -31.83 21.87 -21.85
CA CYS A 745 -32.62 22.50 -20.80
C CYS A 745 -31.85 23.67 -20.21
N ASP A 746 -32.22 24.90 -20.60
CA ASP A 746 -31.53 26.13 -20.22
C ASP A 746 -32.26 26.85 -19.08
N TYR A 747 -31.60 26.93 -17.91
CA TYR A 747 -32.08 27.62 -16.70
C TYR A 747 -31.55 29.06 -16.62
N THR A 748 -30.67 29.49 -17.53
CA THR A 748 -30.11 30.85 -17.53
C THR A 748 -31.07 31.89 -18.10
N ARG A 749 -32.14 31.48 -18.80
CA ARG A 749 -33.09 32.40 -19.42
C ARG A 749 -34.24 32.71 -18.45
N PRO A 750 -34.50 33.98 -18.10
CA PRO A 750 -35.57 34.34 -17.17
C PRO A 750 -36.96 33.84 -17.60
N CYS A 751 -37.23 33.80 -18.91
CA CYS A 751 -38.51 33.33 -19.46
C CYS A 751 -38.72 31.80 -19.34
N THR A 752 -37.66 31.01 -19.17
CA THR A 752 -37.76 29.55 -19.05
C THR A 752 -37.71 29.06 -17.60
N GLN A 753 -37.19 29.85 -16.65
CA GLN A 753 -37.07 29.48 -15.24
C GLN A 753 -38.41 29.05 -14.62
N ALA A 754 -39.50 29.78 -14.88
CA ALA A 754 -40.84 29.47 -14.35
C ALA A 754 -41.38 28.09 -14.78
N TRP A 755 -40.92 27.56 -15.91
CA TRP A 755 -41.37 26.27 -16.48
C TRP A 755 -40.25 25.22 -16.53
N PHE A 756 -39.04 25.56 -16.07
CA PHE A 756 -37.84 24.74 -16.20
C PHE A 756 -37.99 23.42 -15.45
N TRP A 757 -38.37 23.48 -14.17
CA TRP A 757 -38.55 22.30 -13.32
C TRP A 757 -39.65 21.39 -13.86
N LYS A 758 -40.79 21.96 -14.29
CA LYS A 758 -41.87 21.21 -14.95
C LYS A 758 -41.39 20.51 -16.22
N ARG A 759 -40.57 21.17 -17.02
CA ARG A 759 -40.02 20.61 -18.28
C ARG A 759 -38.99 19.51 -18.02
N LEU A 760 -38.10 19.70 -17.04
CA LEU A 760 -37.10 18.70 -16.64
C LEU A 760 -37.78 17.48 -16.02
N ALA A 761 -38.75 17.67 -15.12
CA ALA A 761 -39.52 16.58 -14.54
C ALA A 761 -40.28 15.78 -15.60
N LYS A 762 -40.93 16.45 -16.56
CA LYS A 762 -41.58 15.78 -17.70
C LYS A 762 -40.59 14.98 -18.53
N ALA A 763 -39.39 15.53 -18.79
CA ALA A 763 -38.35 14.82 -19.53
C ALA A 763 -37.82 13.59 -18.78
N LEU A 764 -37.80 13.62 -17.45
CA LEU A 764 -37.36 12.50 -16.60
C LEU A 764 -38.44 11.43 -16.38
N SER A 765 -39.71 11.81 -16.47
CA SER A 765 -40.86 10.91 -16.26
C SER A 765 -41.25 10.12 -17.50
N LEU A 766 -40.79 10.54 -18.69
CA LEU A 766 -41.06 9.82 -19.93
C LEU A 766 -40.35 8.45 -19.93
N PRO A 767 -40.99 7.38 -20.43
CA PRO A 767 -40.44 6.03 -20.45
C PRO A 767 -39.09 5.95 -21.17
#